data_AF-A0A412XRE1-F1
#
_entry.id   AF-A0A412XRE1-F1
#
_cell.length_a   1.000
_cell.length_b   1.000
_cell.length_c   1.000
_cell.angle_alpha   90.00
_cell.angle_beta   90.00
_cell.angle_gamma   90.00
#
_symmetry.space_group_name_H-M   'P 1'
#
loop_
_entity.id
_entity.type
_entity.pdbx_description
1 polymer ?
#
loop_
_entity_poly.entity_id
_entity_poly.type
_entity_poly.pdbx_seq_one_letter_code
_entity_poly.pdbx_strand_id
1 'polypeptide(L)'
;MRRLGFLMCLLCSVFTMAQQQIIKSKWVYTDDTGKLIYKQTKKGDRIADFSFAGYKGGGVTLPYIPAKLTVHPLGDNEDCTNHIQKAIDIVSELPQNAHGFRGAVLLAPGRYVCNGSLQIKADGVVLRGSGSDPSGSVIVMAGGKHTAIILNNKLHQRVGNRIGEISSGEACIKVIDKYIPAGAYKLTVDNVSRLSVGDNIEIRKPVTEKWIKFMKMDNLVRDGKAQTWIKAGKFLITERTIAAIDGNIITLTVPLIDCYDSNYTDDNTTIVVANNVGRLKQCGVENIRIESPAQAVNHSKALYYALRINGEDCWAKDINAMETMESIGIGGRRITLQQVNVIRKALHQGASKPAEFAPNGGQILLDRCSVEGDNIWFAALGAGQTGPIVFLNCTFKGNGRIEGHQRWSTGILLDNCSLPNGGIDFKNRGSMGSGHGWGTAWSVAWNCTAKSYVNQLPPGTYNWVIGSKGESTPLRRPFNQSGPTLPVGIFDSHNISVTPQSLYLAQLKERLGNTALQNIGYGLSEQNPIPKETDYIFQGGMQADASLRNRDFNAIHEYMRSLGWDYSEHPNISKHDHYQGIHCEVIFDRTLQQYVFNFINHANTEVLDSDRGRLLSDRQRNEMKSQTNYNWHKLNGNWNEWQRLEWKFRISKDFRPSTSFCHLHQLKAQEGNNGAPLITISTRCDKDGNNKRVQIIHTGDNKKSSKGVIIDNLPLSDFEEEWIQVETEMHYTHHGVFRIKLTRISDGKILVNQSFSDIDLWRKGATNIRNKFGIYRSLGRKMKSSSDRPDNGIKDENLQLADFKVYEAFTNFNPQPHD
;
A
#
# COMPACT_ATOMS: atom_id res chain seq x y z
N MET A 1 28.31 24.77 67.14
CA MET A 1 28.42 24.98 65.68
C MET A 1 29.19 23.80 65.09
N ARG A 2 28.48 22.74 64.67
CA ARG A 2 29.06 21.48 64.18
C ARG A 2 28.85 21.37 62.68
N ARG A 3 29.93 21.15 61.93
CA ARG A 3 29.92 20.74 60.52
C ARG A 3 29.49 19.27 60.45
N LEU A 4 28.47 18.95 59.67
CA LEU A 4 28.10 17.59 59.30
C LEU A 4 27.96 17.54 57.78
N GLY A 5 28.88 16.83 57.12
CA GLY A 5 28.78 16.53 55.70
C GLY A 5 27.76 15.41 55.48
N PHE A 6 26.84 15.62 54.54
CA PHE A 6 25.92 14.59 54.09
C PHE A 6 26.42 14.01 52.77
N LEU A 7 26.83 12.74 52.83
CA LEU A 7 27.13 11.87 51.72
C LEU A 7 25.80 11.45 51.08
N MET A 8 25.53 11.85 49.84
CA MET A 8 24.33 11.44 49.11
C MET A 8 24.71 10.30 48.15
N CYS A 9 24.32 9.08 48.53
CA CYS A 9 24.47 7.87 47.71
C CYS A 9 23.65 8.00 46.40
N LEU A 10 24.33 8.09 45.26
CA LEU A 10 23.73 7.91 43.95
C LEU A 10 23.64 6.41 43.66
N LEU A 11 22.46 5.82 43.86
CA LEU A 11 22.08 4.51 43.33
C LEU A 11 21.98 4.62 41.80
N CYS A 12 23.07 4.33 41.09
CA CYS A 12 23.02 4.05 39.66
C CYS A 12 22.32 2.71 39.44
N SER A 13 21.03 2.75 39.09
CA SER A 13 20.34 1.61 38.50
C SER A 13 20.95 1.31 37.14
N VAL A 14 21.87 0.36 37.09
CA VAL A 14 22.39 -0.20 35.84
C VAL A 14 21.23 -0.99 35.22
N PHE A 15 20.46 -0.35 34.33
CA PHE A 15 19.64 -1.08 33.38
C PHE A 15 20.60 -1.77 32.40
N THR A 16 20.90 -3.04 32.65
CA THR A 16 21.40 -3.93 31.61
C THR A 16 20.34 -3.98 30.52
N MET A 17 20.53 -3.21 29.44
CA MET A 17 19.84 -3.48 28.19
C MET A 17 20.19 -4.91 27.80
N ALA A 18 19.26 -5.84 28.03
CA ALA A 18 19.37 -7.20 27.54
C ALA A 18 19.47 -7.11 26.01
N GLN A 19 20.69 -7.25 25.49
CA GLN A 19 20.94 -7.35 24.07
C GLN A 19 20.20 -8.59 23.59
N GLN A 20 19.12 -8.39 22.82
CA GLN A 20 18.28 -9.49 22.32
C GLN A 20 19.18 -10.43 21.52
N GLN A 21 19.33 -11.67 22.00
CA GLN A 21 20.20 -12.66 21.37
C GLN A 21 19.72 -12.88 19.93
N ILE A 22 20.60 -12.60 18.96
CA ILE A 22 20.33 -12.85 17.55
C ILE A 22 20.37 -14.37 17.35
N ILE A 23 19.21 -15.01 17.23
CA ILE A 23 19.11 -16.44 16.98
C ILE A 23 18.95 -16.69 15.48
N LYS A 24 19.81 -17.54 14.91
CA LYS A 24 19.64 -18.06 13.53
C LYS A 24 18.74 -19.30 13.58
N SER A 25 17.84 -19.48 12.61
CA SER A 25 17.12 -20.75 12.46
C SER A 25 18.07 -21.87 12.00
N LYS A 26 17.76 -23.11 12.38
CA LYS A 26 18.46 -24.32 11.91
C LYS A 26 18.05 -24.77 10.51
N TRP A 27 16.97 -24.20 9.95
CA TRP A 27 16.39 -24.63 8.68
C TRP A 27 16.71 -23.70 7.52
N VAL A 28 16.61 -22.39 7.76
CA VAL A 28 17.01 -21.36 6.80
C VAL A 28 17.67 -20.22 7.57
N TYR A 29 18.86 -19.80 7.18
CA TYR A 29 19.54 -18.67 7.81
C TYR A 29 20.49 -18.01 6.83
N THR A 30 20.86 -16.75 7.11
CA THR A 30 21.89 -16.06 6.34
C THR A 30 23.29 -16.45 6.83
N ASP A 31 24.15 -16.84 5.90
CA ASP A 31 25.58 -16.97 6.16
C ASP A 31 26.23 -15.58 6.30
N ASP A 32 27.55 -15.57 6.53
CA ASP A 32 28.29 -14.34 6.77
C ASP A 32 28.48 -13.50 5.49
N THR A 33 28.17 -14.07 4.31
CA THR A 33 28.13 -13.35 3.02
C THR A 33 26.75 -12.75 2.73
N GLY A 34 25.74 -13.05 3.56
CA GLY A 34 24.37 -12.61 3.37
C GLY A 34 23.52 -13.52 2.48
N LYS A 35 24.01 -14.69 2.07
CA LYS A 35 23.26 -15.69 1.29
C LYS A 35 22.46 -16.62 2.19
N LEU A 36 21.32 -17.11 1.70
CA LEU A 36 20.48 -18.03 2.43
C LEU A 36 21.01 -19.47 2.30
N ILE A 37 21.24 -20.09 3.45
CA ILE A 37 21.59 -21.50 3.56
C ILE A 37 20.34 -22.29 3.94
N TYR A 38 20.06 -23.35 3.19
CA TYR A 38 18.90 -24.21 3.39
C TYR A 38 19.32 -25.57 3.93
N LYS A 39 18.75 -25.97 5.07
CA LYS A 39 18.85 -27.35 5.54
C LYS A 39 18.02 -28.27 4.66
N GLN A 40 18.62 -29.39 4.29
CA GLN A 40 17.96 -30.46 3.57
C GLN A 40 17.71 -31.68 4.46
N THR A 41 16.65 -32.43 4.17
CA THR A 41 16.44 -33.78 4.71
C THR A 41 17.39 -34.76 4.01
N LYS A 42 17.46 -36.00 4.50
CA LYS A 42 18.21 -37.08 3.82
C LYS A 42 17.72 -37.35 2.40
N LYS A 43 16.45 -37.06 2.11
CA LYS A 43 15.84 -37.20 0.78
C LYS A 43 15.98 -35.93 -0.07
N GLY A 44 16.62 -34.87 0.44
CA GLY A 44 16.82 -33.61 -0.26
C GLY A 44 15.71 -32.57 -0.09
N ASP A 45 14.67 -32.85 0.71
CA ASP A 45 13.57 -31.89 0.92
C ASP A 45 14.05 -30.69 1.72
N ARG A 46 13.51 -29.51 1.42
CA ARG A 46 13.84 -28.27 2.13
C ARG A 46 12.62 -27.35 2.22
N ILE A 47 12.72 -26.32 3.07
CA ILE A 47 11.83 -25.17 2.98
C ILE A 47 11.97 -24.57 1.58
N ALA A 48 10.84 -24.41 0.88
CA ALA A 48 10.83 -23.93 -0.49
C ALA A 48 11.13 -22.42 -0.58
N ASP A 49 11.46 -21.97 -1.79
CA ASP A 49 11.55 -20.55 -2.11
C ASP A 49 10.14 -19.97 -2.34
N PHE A 50 9.68 -19.13 -1.41
CA PHE A 50 8.38 -18.49 -1.45
C PHE A 50 8.38 -17.16 -2.21
N SER A 51 9.55 -16.64 -2.62
CA SER A 51 9.70 -15.32 -3.21
C SER A 51 9.00 -15.14 -4.56
N PHE A 52 8.52 -16.23 -5.17
CA PHE A 52 7.77 -16.24 -6.42
C PHE A 52 6.28 -15.93 -6.27
N ALA A 53 5.80 -15.66 -5.04
CA ALA A 53 4.43 -15.26 -4.78
C ALA A 53 4.17 -13.79 -5.12
N GLY A 54 3.02 -13.51 -5.76
CA GLY A 54 2.53 -12.17 -6.06
C GLY A 54 2.44 -11.85 -7.55
N TYR A 55 1.89 -10.67 -7.87
CA TYR A 55 1.80 -10.09 -9.20
C TYR A 55 3.13 -10.21 -9.97
N LYS A 56 3.08 -10.76 -11.19
CA LYS A 56 4.25 -11.06 -12.03
C LYS A 56 5.34 -11.90 -11.36
N GLY A 57 5.00 -12.63 -10.29
CA GLY A 57 5.92 -13.49 -9.55
C GLY A 57 6.62 -12.81 -8.37
N GLY A 58 6.08 -11.69 -7.87
CA GLY A 58 6.59 -11.00 -6.68
C GLY A 58 7.78 -10.05 -6.97
N GLY A 59 7.96 -9.05 -6.10
CA GLY A 59 9.03 -8.04 -6.24
C GLY A 59 8.79 -6.95 -7.29
N VAL A 60 7.57 -6.87 -7.83
CA VAL A 60 7.18 -5.90 -8.86
C VAL A 60 6.18 -4.90 -8.28
N THR A 61 6.36 -3.62 -8.58
CA THR A 61 5.41 -2.56 -8.21
C THR A 61 4.08 -2.80 -8.88
N LEU A 62 2.99 -2.71 -8.11
CA LEU A 62 1.64 -2.73 -8.68
C LEU A 62 1.46 -1.48 -9.57
N PRO A 63 1.08 -1.64 -10.84
CA PRO A 63 1.10 -0.55 -11.80
C PRO A 63 -0.02 0.46 -11.53
N TYR A 64 0.30 1.76 -11.66
CA TYR A 64 -0.72 2.79 -11.73
C TYR A 64 -1.27 2.89 -13.16
N ILE A 65 -2.56 2.63 -13.35
CA ILE A 65 -3.20 2.69 -14.68
C ILE A 65 -4.00 3.99 -14.81
N PRO A 66 -3.74 4.85 -15.81
CA PRO A 66 -4.49 6.08 -16.00
C PRO A 66 -5.99 5.84 -16.22
N ALA A 67 -6.82 6.72 -15.64
CA ALA A 67 -8.27 6.66 -15.84
C ALA A 67 -8.63 7.01 -17.28
N LYS A 68 -9.56 6.25 -17.87
CA LYS A 68 -10.18 6.54 -19.17
C LYS A 68 -11.58 7.11 -19.02
N LEU A 69 -12.26 6.74 -17.92
CA LEU A 69 -13.55 7.28 -17.54
C LEU A 69 -13.56 7.54 -16.03
N THR A 70 -14.23 8.62 -15.64
CA THR A 70 -14.59 8.91 -14.25
C THR A 70 -16.10 8.79 -14.11
N VAL A 71 -16.55 8.05 -13.10
CA VAL A 71 -17.96 7.82 -12.77
C VAL A 71 -18.26 8.56 -11.48
N HIS A 72 -19.38 9.29 -11.45
CA HIS A 72 -19.91 9.96 -10.26
C HIS A 72 -21.13 9.18 -9.75
N PRO A 73 -21.46 9.25 -8.45
CA PRO A 73 -22.68 8.63 -7.95
C PRO A 73 -23.91 9.31 -8.57
N LEU A 74 -24.97 8.54 -8.82
CA LEU A 74 -26.20 9.05 -9.44
C LEU A 74 -27.04 9.91 -8.48
N GLY A 75 -26.91 9.70 -7.18
CA GLY A 75 -27.68 10.38 -6.14
C GLY A 75 -27.83 9.48 -4.92
N ASP A 76 -28.45 9.99 -3.86
CA ASP A 76 -28.70 9.20 -2.65
C ASP A 76 -29.68 8.06 -2.96
N ASN A 77 -29.27 6.82 -2.65
CA ASN A 77 -30.06 5.59 -2.82
C ASN A 77 -30.34 5.15 -4.27
N GLU A 78 -29.81 5.83 -5.29
CA GLU A 78 -29.94 5.39 -6.68
C GLU A 78 -28.97 4.24 -7.03
N ASP A 79 -29.48 3.21 -7.70
CA ASP A 79 -28.69 2.04 -8.09
C ASP A 79 -27.69 2.37 -9.21
N CYS A 80 -26.43 2.41 -8.84
CA CYS A 80 -25.30 2.70 -9.70
C CYS A 80 -24.77 1.47 -10.46
N THR A 81 -25.32 0.26 -10.24
CA THR A 81 -24.77 -1.00 -10.79
C THR A 81 -24.57 -0.93 -12.30
N ASN A 82 -25.63 -0.65 -13.06
CA ASN A 82 -25.56 -0.59 -14.52
C ASN A 82 -24.76 0.61 -15.01
N HIS A 83 -24.76 1.71 -14.25
CA HIS A 83 -24.00 2.92 -14.58
C HIS A 83 -22.49 2.67 -14.53
N ILE A 84 -22.01 2.06 -13.45
CA ILE A 84 -20.60 1.69 -13.30
C ILE A 84 -20.24 0.56 -14.28
N GLN A 85 -21.10 -0.44 -14.44
CA GLN A 85 -20.85 -1.54 -15.38
C GLN A 85 -20.67 -1.02 -16.81
N LYS A 86 -21.48 -0.07 -17.26
CA LYS A 86 -21.35 0.54 -18.59
C LYS A 86 -19.98 1.21 -18.77
N ALA A 87 -19.46 1.88 -17.73
CA ALA A 87 -18.11 2.47 -17.80
C ALA A 87 -17.03 1.38 -17.90
N ILE A 88 -17.17 0.27 -17.15
CA ILE A 88 -16.27 -0.89 -17.26
C ILE A 88 -16.32 -1.49 -18.66
N ASP A 89 -17.51 -1.63 -19.24
CA ASP A 89 -17.70 -2.19 -20.57
C ASP A 89 -17.04 -1.30 -21.65
N ILE A 90 -17.22 0.03 -21.57
CA ILE A 90 -16.55 0.98 -22.49
C ILE A 90 -15.02 0.86 -22.40
N VAL A 91 -14.46 0.83 -21.19
CA VAL A 91 -13.00 0.66 -21.02
C VAL A 91 -12.54 -0.72 -21.51
N SER A 92 -13.39 -1.74 -21.40
CA SER A 92 -13.10 -3.09 -21.89
C SER A 92 -13.01 -3.17 -23.41
N GLU A 93 -13.63 -2.25 -24.14
CA GLU A 93 -13.59 -2.18 -25.61
C GLU A 93 -12.36 -1.42 -26.14
N LEU A 94 -11.71 -0.60 -25.33
CA LEU A 94 -10.52 0.17 -25.75
C LEU A 94 -9.34 -0.75 -26.10
N PRO A 95 -8.50 -0.41 -27.08
CA PRO A 95 -7.33 -1.21 -27.43
C PRO A 95 -6.36 -1.35 -26.25
N GLN A 96 -5.73 -2.53 -26.13
CA GLN A 96 -4.66 -2.72 -25.16
C GLN A 96 -3.41 -1.93 -25.61
N ASN A 97 -2.71 -1.34 -24.64
CA ASN A 97 -1.38 -0.78 -24.85
C ASN A 97 -0.30 -1.88 -24.91
N ALA A 98 0.95 -1.49 -25.14
CA ALA A 98 2.10 -2.40 -25.22
C ALA A 98 2.33 -3.24 -23.95
N HIS A 99 1.73 -2.87 -22.81
CA HIS A 99 1.82 -3.59 -21.54
C HIS A 99 0.56 -4.40 -21.22
N GLY A 100 -0.40 -4.47 -22.14
CA GLY A 100 -1.63 -5.25 -22.00
C GLY A 100 -2.78 -4.54 -21.29
N PHE A 101 -2.70 -3.23 -21.04
CA PHE A 101 -3.74 -2.45 -20.35
C PHE A 101 -4.62 -1.66 -21.31
N ARG A 102 -5.92 -1.61 -21.02
CA ARG A 102 -6.92 -0.79 -21.72
C ARG A 102 -7.17 0.54 -21.00
N GLY A 103 -7.15 0.50 -19.66
CA GLY A 103 -7.31 1.69 -18.83
C GLY A 103 -8.00 1.39 -17.50
N ALA A 104 -8.17 2.44 -16.70
CA ALA A 104 -8.93 2.37 -15.46
C ALA A 104 -10.30 3.07 -15.58
N VAL A 105 -11.30 2.54 -14.89
CA VAL A 105 -12.51 3.28 -14.50
C VAL A 105 -12.26 3.84 -13.11
N LEU A 106 -12.33 5.17 -12.98
CA LEU A 106 -12.21 5.87 -11.69
C LEU A 106 -13.60 6.16 -11.13
N LEU A 107 -13.87 5.70 -9.92
CA LEU A 107 -15.01 6.16 -9.12
C LEU A 107 -14.57 7.45 -8.41
N ALA A 108 -15.30 8.55 -8.63
CA ALA A 108 -15.13 9.78 -7.86
C ALA A 108 -15.49 9.52 -6.37
N PRO A 109 -15.09 10.40 -5.44
CA PRO A 109 -15.55 10.31 -4.05
C PRO A 109 -17.07 10.32 -3.98
N GLY A 110 -17.64 9.46 -3.14
CA GLY A 110 -19.10 9.31 -3.02
C GLY A 110 -19.54 7.89 -2.70
N ARG A 111 -20.86 7.75 -2.49
CA ARG A 111 -21.51 6.48 -2.16
C ARG A 111 -22.28 5.97 -3.37
N TYR A 112 -22.02 4.73 -3.77
CA TYR A 112 -22.58 4.07 -4.94
C TYR A 112 -23.41 2.88 -4.46
N VAL A 113 -24.74 3.02 -4.42
CA VAL A 113 -25.61 1.88 -4.13
C VAL A 113 -25.55 0.90 -5.30
N CYS A 114 -25.29 -0.38 -5.02
CA CYS A 114 -25.21 -1.42 -6.04
C CYS A 114 -26.09 -2.61 -5.62
N ASN A 115 -27.12 -2.90 -6.43
CA ASN A 115 -27.99 -4.06 -6.23
C ASN A 115 -27.46 -5.36 -6.88
N GLY A 116 -26.34 -5.27 -7.60
CA GLY A 116 -25.72 -6.41 -8.29
C GLY A 116 -24.21 -6.28 -8.45
N SER A 117 -23.61 -7.32 -9.04
CA SER A 117 -22.16 -7.42 -9.21
C SER A 117 -21.61 -6.53 -10.33
N LEU A 118 -20.52 -5.83 -10.05
CA LEU A 118 -19.63 -5.23 -11.04
C LEU A 118 -18.66 -6.29 -11.57
N GLN A 119 -18.60 -6.47 -12.89
CA GLN A 119 -17.83 -7.54 -13.53
C GLN A 119 -16.77 -6.99 -14.47
N ILE A 120 -15.51 -7.38 -14.25
CA ILE A 120 -14.41 -7.19 -15.18
C ILE A 120 -14.13 -8.53 -15.87
N LYS A 121 -14.32 -8.57 -17.20
CA LYS A 121 -14.22 -9.79 -18.01
C LYS A 121 -13.14 -9.73 -19.09
N ALA A 122 -12.65 -8.54 -19.40
CA ALA A 122 -11.60 -8.30 -20.39
C ALA A 122 -10.27 -8.00 -19.70
N ASP A 123 -9.18 -8.46 -20.32
CA ASP A 123 -7.82 -8.20 -19.85
C ASP A 123 -7.52 -6.69 -19.84
N GLY A 124 -6.65 -6.27 -18.91
CA GLY A 124 -6.10 -4.92 -18.90
C GLY A 124 -7.00 -3.84 -18.31
N VAL A 125 -8.05 -4.21 -17.59
CA VAL A 125 -9.03 -3.27 -17.03
C VAL A 125 -8.87 -3.16 -15.52
N VAL A 126 -8.85 -1.92 -15.02
CA VAL A 126 -8.76 -1.62 -13.59
C VAL A 126 -10.02 -0.87 -13.13
N LEU A 127 -10.58 -1.26 -12.00
CA LEU A 127 -11.58 -0.47 -11.28
C LEU A 127 -10.91 0.19 -10.08
N ARG A 128 -10.85 1.52 -10.07
CA ARG A 128 -10.21 2.31 -9.02
C ARG A 128 -11.21 3.24 -8.35
N GLY A 129 -11.16 3.36 -7.04
CA GLY A 129 -11.84 4.42 -6.28
C GLY A 129 -10.90 5.55 -5.87
N SER A 130 -11.45 6.51 -5.13
CA SER A 130 -10.73 7.69 -4.64
C SER A 130 -10.25 7.54 -3.18
N GLY A 131 -10.20 6.31 -2.67
CA GLY A 131 -9.76 5.97 -1.31
C GLY A 131 -10.67 4.94 -0.62
N SER A 132 -10.12 4.13 0.28
CA SER A 132 -10.84 3.08 1.02
C SER A 132 -11.51 3.56 2.32
N ASP A 133 -11.37 4.84 2.67
CA ASP A 133 -12.04 5.49 3.78
C ASP A 133 -13.49 5.90 3.44
N PRO A 134 -14.34 6.19 4.44
CA PRO A 134 -15.72 6.61 4.21
C PRO A 134 -15.88 7.89 3.37
N SER A 135 -14.85 8.75 3.31
CA SER A 135 -14.80 9.96 2.47
C SER A 135 -14.36 9.68 1.03
N GLY A 136 -13.86 8.47 0.74
CA GLY A 136 -13.42 8.04 -0.59
C GLY A 136 -14.59 7.51 -1.43
N SER A 137 -14.36 6.40 -2.14
CA SER A 137 -15.40 5.76 -2.95
C SER A 137 -15.97 4.55 -2.24
N VAL A 138 -17.26 4.61 -1.91
CA VAL A 138 -17.96 3.57 -1.14
C VAL A 138 -18.96 2.85 -2.03
N ILE A 139 -18.73 1.57 -2.29
CA ILE A 139 -19.74 0.67 -2.85
C ILE A 139 -20.64 0.19 -1.71
N VAL A 140 -21.92 0.54 -1.78
CA VAL A 140 -22.94 0.14 -0.80
C VAL A 140 -23.74 -1.00 -1.39
N MET A 141 -23.58 -2.21 -0.86
CA MET A 141 -24.26 -3.41 -1.35
C MET A 141 -25.71 -3.43 -0.90
N ALA A 142 -26.64 -3.64 -1.84
CA ALA A 142 -28.07 -3.71 -1.60
C ALA A 142 -28.73 -4.81 -2.46
N GLY A 143 -30.04 -4.97 -2.38
CA GLY A 143 -30.77 -5.94 -3.19
C GLY A 143 -30.56 -7.41 -2.78
N GLY A 144 -30.46 -8.29 -3.79
CA GLY A 144 -30.36 -9.74 -3.59
C GLY A 144 -28.94 -10.22 -3.29
N LYS A 145 -28.78 -11.54 -3.09
CA LYS A 145 -27.48 -12.17 -2.87
C LYS A 145 -26.52 -11.94 -4.04
N HIS A 146 -25.36 -11.33 -3.82
CA HIS A 146 -24.34 -11.10 -4.85
C HIS A 146 -22.93 -10.83 -4.28
N THR A 147 -21.92 -10.88 -5.15
CA THR A 147 -20.56 -10.38 -4.86
C THR A 147 -20.42 -8.95 -5.38
N ALA A 148 -19.82 -8.01 -4.65
CA ALA A 148 -19.69 -6.62 -5.12
C ALA A 148 -18.88 -6.53 -6.42
N ILE A 149 -17.67 -7.10 -6.44
CA ILE A 149 -16.77 -7.03 -7.61
C ILE A 149 -16.26 -8.42 -7.99
N ILE A 150 -16.31 -8.74 -9.28
CA ILE A 150 -15.87 -10.02 -9.85
C ILE A 150 -14.91 -9.76 -11.02
N LEU A 151 -13.68 -10.27 -10.91
CA LEU A 151 -12.68 -10.33 -11.98
C LEU A 151 -12.65 -11.77 -12.50
N ASN A 152 -13.29 -12.03 -13.64
CA ASN A 152 -13.33 -13.35 -14.27
C ASN A 152 -13.76 -13.22 -15.74
N ASN A 153 -13.08 -13.91 -16.65
CA ASN A 153 -13.43 -13.96 -18.07
C ASN A 153 -14.52 -15.01 -18.42
N LYS A 154 -15.14 -15.64 -17.41
CA LYS A 154 -16.21 -16.64 -17.53
C LYS A 154 -15.85 -17.92 -18.30
N LEU A 155 -14.59 -18.13 -18.64
CA LEU A 155 -14.15 -19.40 -19.20
C LEU A 155 -14.23 -20.45 -18.09
N HIS A 156 -15.14 -21.42 -18.24
CA HIS A 156 -15.27 -22.57 -17.34
C HIS A 156 -14.11 -23.55 -17.56
N GLN A 157 -12.89 -23.09 -17.34
CA GLN A 157 -11.69 -23.91 -17.41
C GLN A 157 -11.34 -24.41 -16.01
N ARG A 158 -11.34 -25.73 -15.80
CA ARG A 158 -10.74 -26.35 -14.60
C ARG A 158 -9.22 -26.37 -14.79
N VAL A 159 -8.59 -25.21 -14.63
CA VAL A 159 -7.15 -24.99 -14.85
C VAL A 159 -6.51 -24.47 -13.56
N GLY A 160 -5.20 -24.61 -13.44
CA GLY A 160 -4.44 -24.24 -12.25
C GLY A 160 -4.30 -25.37 -11.24
N ASN A 161 -3.75 -25.01 -10.10
CA ASN A 161 -3.47 -25.91 -8.99
C ASN A 161 -4.76 -26.47 -8.39
N ARG A 162 -4.95 -27.78 -8.45
CA ARG A 162 -6.22 -28.43 -8.08
C ARG A 162 -6.09 -29.92 -7.82
N ILE A 163 -7.15 -30.48 -7.24
CA ILE A 163 -7.46 -31.91 -7.40
C ILE A 163 -8.23 -32.07 -8.71
N GLY A 164 -7.71 -32.90 -9.62
CA GLY A 164 -8.28 -33.10 -10.95
C GLY A 164 -8.49 -34.57 -11.33
N GLU A 165 -9.12 -34.73 -12.48
CA GLU A 165 -9.18 -35.98 -13.25
C GLU A 165 -8.39 -35.76 -14.55
N ILE A 166 -7.97 -36.86 -15.17
CA ILE A 166 -7.31 -36.84 -16.49
C ILE A 166 -8.31 -37.29 -17.56
N SER A 167 -8.16 -36.76 -18.77
CA SER A 167 -8.89 -37.25 -19.95
C SER A 167 -8.20 -38.48 -20.53
N SER A 168 -8.96 -39.50 -20.92
CA SER A 168 -8.41 -40.69 -21.57
C SER A 168 -7.83 -40.34 -22.94
N GLY A 169 -6.62 -40.84 -23.25
CA GLY A 169 -5.95 -40.63 -24.54
C GLY A 169 -5.15 -39.33 -24.66
N GLU A 170 -5.06 -38.52 -23.61
CA GLU A 170 -4.17 -37.35 -23.60
C GLU A 170 -2.71 -37.82 -23.57
N ALA A 171 -1.93 -37.40 -24.57
CA ALA A 171 -0.54 -37.79 -24.68
C ALA A 171 0.30 -37.08 -23.62
N CYS A 172 0.67 -37.81 -22.57
CA CYS A 172 1.48 -37.34 -21.45
C CYS A 172 2.92 -37.84 -21.54
N ILE A 173 3.80 -37.19 -20.79
CA ILE A 173 5.23 -37.53 -20.67
C ILE A 173 5.47 -38.04 -19.26
N LYS A 174 6.23 -39.12 -19.11
CA LYS A 174 6.43 -39.76 -17.81
C LYS A 174 7.56 -39.08 -17.05
N VAL A 175 7.34 -38.86 -15.75
CA VAL A 175 8.42 -38.49 -14.83
C VAL A 175 9.10 -39.77 -14.36
N ILE A 176 10.41 -39.85 -14.53
CA ILE A 176 11.20 -41.07 -14.24
C ILE A 176 12.01 -41.00 -12.94
N ASP A 177 12.00 -39.86 -12.26
CA ASP A 177 12.61 -39.74 -10.94
C ASP A 177 11.93 -40.68 -9.94
N LYS A 178 12.74 -41.41 -9.16
CA LYS A 178 12.21 -42.23 -8.06
C LYS A 178 11.71 -41.38 -6.90
N TYR A 179 12.35 -40.24 -6.68
CA TYR A 179 11.94 -39.25 -5.70
C TYR A 179 12.29 -37.85 -6.17
N ILE A 180 11.31 -36.94 -6.17
CA ILE A 180 11.51 -35.50 -6.35
C ILE A 180 11.30 -34.81 -5.01
N PRO A 181 12.32 -34.12 -4.47
CA PRO A 181 12.20 -33.45 -3.18
C PRO A 181 11.29 -32.21 -3.22
N ALA A 182 10.64 -31.93 -2.09
CA ALA A 182 9.98 -30.64 -1.90
C ALA A 182 11.02 -29.50 -1.90
N GLY A 183 10.76 -28.44 -2.67
CA GLY A 183 11.67 -27.33 -2.92
C GLY A 183 12.62 -27.53 -4.12
N ALA A 184 12.43 -28.60 -4.91
CA ALA A 184 13.20 -28.87 -6.12
C ALA A 184 12.75 -28.02 -7.32
N TYR A 185 13.71 -27.64 -8.15
CA TYR A 185 13.48 -26.95 -9.43
C TYR A 185 13.61 -27.87 -10.64
N LYS A 186 14.09 -29.10 -10.44
CA LYS A 186 14.43 -30.02 -11.52
C LYS A 186 13.66 -31.31 -11.38
N LEU A 187 13.28 -31.89 -12.51
CA LEU A 187 12.78 -33.25 -12.62
C LEU A 187 13.24 -33.85 -13.95
N THR A 188 13.30 -35.16 -14.01
CA THR A 188 13.74 -35.96 -15.15
C THR A 188 12.54 -36.63 -15.79
N VAL A 189 12.42 -36.51 -17.11
CA VAL A 189 11.37 -37.15 -17.91
C VAL A 189 11.93 -38.25 -18.81
N ASP A 190 11.07 -39.13 -19.31
CA ASP A 190 11.46 -40.14 -20.30
C ASP A 190 11.73 -39.54 -21.68
N ASN A 191 11.02 -38.47 -22.06
CA ASN A 191 11.10 -37.85 -23.37
C ASN A 191 10.77 -36.35 -23.34
N VAL A 192 11.66 -35.52 -23.92
CA VAL A 192 11.49 -34.07 -24.04
C VAL A 192 11.07 -33.58 -25.43
N SER A 193 10.92 -34.47 -26.42
CA SER A 193 10.65 -34.10 -27.83
C SER A 193 9.38 -33.27 -28.07
N ARG A 194 8.45 -33.25 -27.09
CA ARG A 194 7.20 -32.47 -27.13
C ARG A 194 7.20 -31.29 -26.15
N LEU A 195 8.36 -30.94 -25.60
CA LEU A 195 8.54 -29.86 -24.64
C LEU A 195 9.43 -28.77 -25.25
N SER A 196 9.17 -27.54 -24.84
CA SER A 196 9.98 -26.37 -25.18
C SER A 196 10.18 -25.50 -23.95
N VAL A 197 11.31 -24.79 -23.93
CA VAL A 197 11.53 -23.72 -22.93
C VAL A 197 10.41 -22.68 -23.09
N GLY A 198 9.82 -22.28 -21.97
CA GLY A 198 8.66 -21.38 -21.93
C GLY A 198 7.30 -22.10 -21.88
N ASP A 199 7.24 -23.42 -22.11
CA ASP A 199 6.00 -24.16 -21.98
C ASP A 199 5.45 -24.07 -20.55
N ASN A 200 4.16 -23.75 -20.44
CA ASN A 200 3.39 -24.00 -19.24
C ASN A 200 2.99 -25.48 -19.23
N ILE A 201 3.29 -26.18 -18.15
CA ILE A 201 3.02 -27.60 -17.97
C ILE A 201 2.17 -27.85 -16.73
N GLU A 202 1.32 -28.87 -16.79
CA GLU A 202 0.73 -29.48 -15.61
C GLU A 202 1.56 -30.69 -15.20
N ILE A 203 1.98 -30.72 -13.94
CA ILE A 203 2.63 -31.88 -13.33
C ILE A 203 1.60 -32.58 -12.45
N ARG A 204 1.34 -33.85 -12.75
CA ARG A 204 0.20 -34.60 -12.23
C ARG A 204 0.69 -35.74 -11.34
N LYS A 205 0.48 -35.60 -10.03
CA LYS A 205 0.77 -36.64 -9.02
C LYS A 205 -0.48 -37.50 -8.80
N PRO A 206 -0.47 -38.80 -9.15
CA PRO A 206 -1.63 -39.65 -8.95
C PRO A 206 -1.89 -39.87 -7.45
N VAL A 207 -3.16 -39.83 -7.08
CA VAL A 207 -3.65 -40.24 -5.77
C VAL A 207 -3.95 -41.74 -5.84
N THR A 208 -3.04 -42.55 -5.31
CA THR A 208 -3.18 -44.02 -5.27
C THR A 208 -3.73 -44.47 -3.92
N GLU A 209 -4.25 -45.69 -3.85
CA GLU A 209 -4.62 -46.30 -2.56
C GLU A 209 -3.43 -46.45 -1.63
N LYS A 210 -2.24 -46.78 -2.17
CA LYS A 210 -0.99 -46.85 -1.39
C LYS A 210 -0.66 -45.52 -0.73
N TRP A 211 -0.81 -44.41 -1.46
CA TRP A 211 -0.59 -43.08 -0.91
C TRP A 211 -1.63 -42.73 0.16
N ILE A 212 -2.91 -42.98 -0.09
CA ILE A 212 -3.99 -42.72 0.89
C ILE A 212 -3.73 -43.50 2.20
N LYS A 213 -3.34 -44.77 2.09
CA LYS A 213 -2.99 -45.63 3.24
C LYS A 213 -1.72 -45.15 3.95
N PHE A 214 -0.68 -44.77 3.21
CA PHE A 214 0.53 -44.17 3.78
C PHE A 214 0.23 -42.90 4.59
N MET A 215 -0.68 -42.06 4.07
CA MET A 215 -1.16 -40.86 4.75
C MET A 215 -2.10 -41.15 5.92
N LYS A 216 -2.46 -42.43 6.14
CA LYS A 216 -3.43 -42.92 7.13
C LYS A 216 -4.82 -42.31 6.97
N MET A 217 -5.24 -42.06 5.73
CA MET A 217 -6.51 -41.42 5.37
C MET A 217 -7.53 -42.39 4.75
N ASP A 218 -7.19 -43.67 4.71
CA ASP A 218 -8.05 -44.80 4.30
C ASP A 218 -9.07 -45.20 5.37
N ASN A 219 -8.89 -44.75 6.62
CA ASN A 219 -9.67 -45.18 7.77
C ASN A 219 -10.53 -44.06 8.40
N LEU A 220 -10.98 -43.08 7.60
CA LEU A 220 -11.84 -42.01 8.09
C LEU A 220 -13.28 -42.52 8.27
N VAL A 221 -13.78 -42.47 9.50
CA VAL A 221 -15.17 -42.84 9.84
C VAL A 221 -15.79 -41.73 10.68
N ARG A 222 -17.08 -41.45 10.47
CA ARG A 222 -17.92 -40.62 11.33
C ARG A 222 -19.32 -41.21 11.42
N ASP A 223 -19.85 -41.37 12.63
CA ASP A 223 -21.19 -41.92 12.88
C ASP A 223 -21.42 -43.28 12.19
N GLY A 224 -20.41 -44.16 12.24
CA GLY A 224 -20.42 -45.47 11.58
C GLY A 224 -20.28 -45.44 10.05
N LYS A 225 -20.19 -44.26 9.43
CA LYS A 225 -20.08 -44.09 7.97
C LYS A 225 -18.66 -43.73 7.54
N ALA A 226 -18.15 -44.44 6.55
CA ALA A 226 -16.89 -44.11 5.90
C ALA A 226 -16.94 -42.69 5.32
N GLN A 227 -15.86 -41.93 5.51
CA GLN A 227 -15.64 -40.60 4.94
C GLN A 227 -14.48 -40.68 3.95
N THR A 228 -14.46 -39.80 2.95
CA THR A 228 -13.43 -39.84 1.90
C THR A 228 -12.62 -38.57 1.92
N TRP A 229 -11.30 -38.71 2.13
CA TRP A 229 -10.37 -37.62 2.02
C TRP A 229 -10.22 -37.15 0.58
N ILE A 230 -9.46 -37.90 -0.22
CA ILE A 230 -9.31 -37.74 -1.66
C ILE A 230 -9.51 -39.13 -2.27
N LYS A 231 -10.32 -39.22 -3.32
CA LYS A 231 -10.61 -40.51 -3.97
C LYS A 231 -9.38 -40.99 -4.75
N ALA A 232 -9.07 -42.28 -4.67
CA ALA A 232 -8.06 -42.90 -5.53
C ALA A 232 -8.40 -42.70 -7.02
N GLY A 233 -7.38 -42.56 -7.87
CA GLY A 233 -7.51 -42.26 -9.30
C GLY A 233 -7.66 -40.77 -9.63
N LYS A 234 -7.75 -39.89 -8.62
CA LYS A 234 -7.61 -38.44 -8.80
C LYS A 234 -6.13 -38.06 -8.93
N PHE A 235 -5.88 -36.81 -9.31
CA PHE A 235 -4.53 -36.26 -9.40
C PHE A 235 -4.43 -34.98 -8.59
N LEU A 236 -3.31 -34.80 -7.89
CA LEU A 236 -2.86 -33.50 -7.42
C LEU A 236 -2.10 -32.85 -8.58
N ILE A 237 -2.63 -31.75 -9.09
CA ILE A 237 -2.14 -31.08 -10.29
C ILE A 237 -1.48 -29.76 -9.89
N THR A 238 -0.26 -29.52 -10.35
CA THR A 238 0.46 -28.26 -10.19
C THR A 238 0.89 -27.71 -11.53
N GLU A 239 0.73 -26.40 -11.75
CA GLU A 239 1.21 -25.74 -12.97
C GLU A 239 2.58 -25.11 -12.78
N ARG A 240 3.47 -25.30 -13.75
CA ARG A 240 4.82 -24.70 -13.78
C ARG A 240 5.20 -24.30 -15.20
N THR A 241 6.17 -23.40 -15.32
CA THR A 241 6.77 -23.07 -16.62
C THR A 241 8.16 -23.68 -16.71
N ILE A 242 8.50 -24.23 -17.88
CA ILE A 242 9.84 -24.74 -18.17
C ILE A 242 10.80 -23.56 -18.37
N ALA A 243 11.83 -23.48 -17.53
CA ALA A 243 12.90 -22.49 -17.61
C ALA A 243 14.08 -22.96 -18.49
N ALA A 244 14.38 -24.26 -18.48
CA ALA A 244 15.45 -24.85 -19.29
C ALA A 244 15.23 -26.36 -19.50
N ILE A 245 15.82 -26.90 -20.56
CA ILE A 245 15.86 -28.34 -20.87
C ILE A 245 17.32 -28.72 -21.12
N ASP A 246 17.83 -29.71 -20.39
CA ASP A 246 19.19 -30.25 -20.52
C ASP A 246 19.12 -31.78 -20.56
N GLY A 247 19.30 -32.35 -21.75
CA GLY A 247 18.95 -33.75 -22.02
C GLY A 247 17.49 -34.04 -21.64
N ASN A 248 17.30 -35.00 -20.74
CA ASN A 248 15.97 -35.38 -20.21
C ASN A 248 15.60 -34.66 -18.90
N ILE A 249 16.41 -33.71 -18.43
CA ILE A 249 16.15 -32.95 -17.22
C ILE A 249 15.48 -31.63 -17.59
N ILE A 250 14.30 -31.38 -17.04
CA ILE A 250 13.63 -30.08 -17.13
C ILE A 250 13.93 -29.25 -15.88
N THR A 251 14.20 -27.97 -16.05
CA THR A 251 14.28 -26.98 -14.97
C THR A 251 13.04 -26.10 -15.00
N LEU A 252 12.43 -25.86 -13.84
CA LEU A 252 11.20 -25.10 -13.67
C LEU A 252 11.49 -23.66 -13.24
N THR A 253 10.59 -22.74 -13.54
CA THR A 253 10.70 -21.33 -13.10
C THR A 253 10.40 -21.14 -11.61
N VAL A 254 9.60 -22.03 -11.02
CA VAL A 254 9.12 -21.98 -9.62
C VAL A 254 9.31 -23.38 -9.03
N PRO A 255 9.78 -23.53 -7.78
CA PRO A 255 10.04 -24.85 -7.23
C PRO A 255 8.74 -25.65 -7.04
N LEU A 256 8.86 -26.97 -7.05
CA LEU A 256 7.79 -27.87 -6.63
C LEU A 256 7.68 -27.84 -5.11
N ILE A 257 6.48 -27.54 -4.61
CA ILE A 257 6.29 -27.40 -3.16
C ILE A 257 5.95 -28.73 -2.49
N ASP A 258 5.35 -29.67 -3.22
CA ASP A 258 5.14 -31.04 -2.75
C ASP A 258 6.28 -31.95 -3.21
N CYS A 259 6.45 -33.09 -2.53
CA CYS A 259 7.35 -34.15 -2.96
C CYS A 259 6.63 -35.17 -3.87
N TYR A 260 7.38 -35.89 -4.68
CA TYR A 260 6.86 -36.93 -5.58
C TYR A 260 7.65 -38.20 -5.34
N ASP A 261 7.01 -39.25 -4.81
CA ASP A 261 7.66 -40.50 -4.45
C ASP A 261 7.03 -41.65 -5.25
N SER A 262 7.81 -42.22 -6.15
CA SER A 262 7.39 -43.29 -7.06
C SER A 262 6.77 -44.50 -6.35
N ASN A 263 7.19 -44.79 -5.12
CA ASN A 263 6.66 -45.90 -4.31
C ASN A 263 5.18 -45.73 -3.96
N TYR A 264 4.70 -44.48 -3.93
CA TYR A 264 3.32 -44.15 -3.61
C TYR A 264 2.54 -43.63 -4.83
N THR A 265 3.21 -43.30 -5.94
CA THR A 265 2.55 -42.90 -7.18
C THR A 265 2.46 -44.03 -8.21
N ASP A 266 2.89 -45.24 -7.86
CA ASP A 266 2.99 -46.40 -8.76
C ASP A 266 3.77 -46.08 -10.05
N ASP A 267 4.87 -45.31 -9.93
CA ASP A 267 5.65 -44.79 -11.05
C ASP A 267 4.83 -43.99 -12.10
N ASN A 268 3.63 -43.49 -11.76
CA ASN A 268 2.69 -42.86 -12.72
C ASN A 268 2.57 -41.33 -12.56
N THR A 269 3.63 -40.66 -12.08
CA THR A 269 3.69 -39.19 -12.16
C THR A 269 3.94 -38.78 -13.61
N THR A 270 3.17 -37.81 -14.10
CA THR A 270 3.22 -37.40 -15.51
C THR A 270 3.22 -35.88 -15.66
N ILE A 271 3.66 -35.41 -16.82
CA ILE A 271 3.52 -34.03 -17.26
C ILE A 271 2.71 -33.94 -18.55
N VAL A 272 2.00 -32.83 -18.72
CA VAL A 272 1.38 -32.43 -20.00
C VAL A 272 1.61 -30.95 -20.27
N VAL A 273 1.69 -30.57 -21.54
CA VAL A 273 1.76 -29.17 -21.95
C VAL A 273 0.38 -28.53 -21.86
N ALA A 274 0.29 -27.39 -21.18
CA ALA A 274 -0.92 -26.65 -20.85
C ALA A 274 -0.76 -25.15 -21.21
N ASN A 275 -0.35 -24.86 -22.45
CA ASN A 275 -0.12 -23.49 -22.93
C ASN A 275 -1.42 -22.70 -23.17
N ASN A 276 -2.52 -23.37 -23.48
CA ASN A 276 -3.78 -22.74 -23.90
C ASN A 276 -4.71 -22.36 -22.73
N VAL A 277 -4.14 -21.97 -21.58
CA VAL A 277 -4.91 -21.57 -20.40
C VAL A 277 -5.39 -20.12 -20.54
N GLY A 278 -6.71 -19.96 -20.69
CA GLY A 278 -7.36 -18.67 -20.86
C GLY A 278 -7.74 -18.04 -19.53
N ARG A 279 -6.78 -17.47 -18.81
CA ARG A 279 -7.04 -16.65 -17.61
C ARG A 279 -7.23 -15.19 -17.98
N LEU A 280 -8.07 -14.48 -17.20
CA LEU A 280 -8.10 -13.02 -17.20
C LEU A 280 -6.74 -12.47 -16.77
N LYS A 281 -6.19 -11.47 -17.46
CA LYS A 281 -4.86 -10.93 -17.19
C LYS A 281 -4.83 -9.42 -16.95
N GLN A 282 -3.86 -8.96 -16.17
CA GLN A 282 -3.56 -7.53 -16.01
C GLN A 282 -4.75 -6.71 -15.50
N CYS A 283 -5.51 -7.26 -14.54
CA CYS A 283 -6.69 -6.60 -13.98
C CYS A 283 -6.51 -6.28 -12.50
N GLY A 284 -7.09 -5.14 -12.08
CA GLY A 284 -6.92 -4.61 -10.73
C GLY A 284 -8.20 -4.04 -10.12
N VAL A 285 -8.30 -4.12 -8.80
CA VAL A 285 -9.27 -3.35 -8.00
C VAL A 285 -8.52 -2.56 -6.94
N GLU A 286 -8.70 -1.24 -6.89
CA GLU A 286 -7.90 -0.42 -5.98
C GLU A 286 -8.64 0.75 -5.34
N ASN A 287 -8.27 1.10 -4.11
CA ASN A 287 -8.67 2.31 -3.38
C ASN A 287 -10.19 2.44 -3.18
N ILE A 288 -10.86 1.39 -2.72
CA ILE A 288 -12.33 1.31 -2.61
C ILE A 288 -12.76 0.79 -1.24
N ARG A 289 -13.84 1.36 -0.70
CA ARG A 289 -14.59 0.81 0.43
C ARG A 289 -15.80 0.03 -0.07
N ILE A 290 -16.02 -1.17 0.46
CA ILE A 290 -17.19 -2.01 0.17
C ILE A 290 -17.96 -2.22 1.47
N GLU A 291 -19.21 -1.78 1.53
CA GLU A 291 -20.08 -1.91 2.70
C GLU A 291 -21.28 -2.78 2.38
N SER A 292 -21.50 -3.85 3.15
CA SER A 292 -22.77 -4.55 3.17
C SER A 292 -23.56 -4.25 4.45
N PRO A 293 -24.88 -4.49 4.48
CA PRO A 293 -25.62 -4.62 5.73
C PRO A 293 -24.96 -5.64 6.66
N ALA A 294 -25.19 -5.49 7.97
CA ALA A 294 -24.72 -6.44 8.98
C ALA A 294 -25.26 -7.85 8.69
N GLN A 295 -24.37 -8.83 8.55
CA GLN A 295 -24.73 -10.23 8.25
C GLN A 295 -24.62 -11.11 9.50
N ALA A 296 -25.51 -10.88 10.48
CA ALA A 296 -25.62 -11.69 11.70
C ALA A 296 -26.36 -13.02 11.42
N VAL A 297 -25.83 -13.80 10.49
CA VAL A 297 -26.44 -15.05 9.99
C VAL A 297 -25.40 -16.16 9.91
N ASN A 298 -25.84 -17.38 9.62
CA ASN A 298 -24.95 -18.46 9.20
C ASN A 298 -24.41 -18.19 7.78
N HIS A 299 -23.17 -18.59 7.49
CA HIS A 299 -22.56 -18.47 6.16
C HIS A 299 -23.34 -19.13 5.02
N SER A 300 -24.13 -20.18 5.28
CA SER A 300 -25.00 -20.77 4.26
C SER A 300 -26.12 -19.82 3.81
N LYS A 301 -26.42 -18.79 4.62
CA LYS A 301 -27.41 -17.73 4.35
C LYS A 301 -26.75 -16.37 4.05
N ALA A 302 -25.43 -16.34 3.85
CA ALA A 302 -24.72 -15.11 3.47
C ALA A 302 -25.29 -14.54 2.16
N LEU A 303 -25.49 -13.22 2.16
CA LEU A 303 -26.01 -12.47 1.02
C LEU A 303 -24.90 -11.77 0.25
N TYR A 304 -23.88 -11.27 0.95
CA TYR A 304 -22.94 -10.31 0.37
C TYR A 304 -21.48 -10.72 0.57
N TYR A 305 -20.77 -10.78 -0.56
CA TYR A 305 -19.35 -11.09 -0.68
C TYR A 305 -18.62 -9.89 -1.28
N ALA A 306 -17.41 -9.56 -0.82
CA ALA A 306 -16.73 -8.36 -1.31
C ALA A 306 -16.11 -8.55 -2.72
N LEU A 307 -15.17 -9.50 -2.85
CA LEU A 307 -14.33 -9.58 -4.04
C LEU A 307 -14.07 -11.03 -4.45
N ARG A 308 -14.12 -11.27 -5.76
CA ARG A 308 -13.68 -12.52 -6.38
C ARG A 308 -12.71 -12.23 -7.51
N ILE A 309 -11.50 -12.78 -7.46
CA ILE A 309 -10.51 -12.68 -8.54
C ILE A 309 -10.22 -14.09 -9.03
N ASN A 310 -10.42 -14.34 -10.32
CA ASN A 310 -9.94 -15.52 -11.02
C ASN A 310 -9.11 -15.09 -12.24
N GLY A 311 -7.79 -15.12 -12.14
CA GLY A 311 -6.92 -14.55 -13.17
C GLY A 311 -5.44 -14.85 -13.02
N GLU A 312 -4.64 -14.16 -13.83
CA GLU A 312 -3.19 -14.22 -13.88
C GLU A 312 -2.60 -12.82 -13.93
N ASP A 313 -1.63 -12.51 -13.07
CA ASP A 313 -1.10 -11.14 -12.95
C ASP A 313 -2.22 -10.13 -12.64
N CYS A 314 -3.01 -10.42 -11.61
CA CYS A 314 -4.06 -9.53 -11.11
C CYS A 314 -3.72 -9.01 -9.71
N TRP A 315 -4.37 -7.93 -9.28
CA TRP A 315 -4.17 -7.40 -7.93
C TRP A 315 -5.43 -6.81 -7.30
N ALA A 316 -5.38 -6.69 -5.98
CA ALA A 316 -6.24 -5.80 -5.21
C ALA A 316 -5.38 -4.96 -4.27
N LYS A 317 -5.64 -3.65 -4.19
CA LYS A 317 -4.85 -2.73 -3.36
C LYS A 317 -5.75 -1.75 -2.59
N ASP A 318 -5.48 -1.55 -1.31
CA ASP A 318 -6.21 -0.57 -0.47
C ASP A 318 -7.74 -0.75 -0.57
N ILE A 319 -8.24 -1.84 0.03
CA ILE A 319 -9.67 -2.15 0.05
C ILE A 319 -10.13 -2.38 1.48
N ASN A 320 -11.19 -1.68 1.89
CA ASN A 320 -11.88 -1.93 3.16
C ASN A 320 -13.22 -2.60 2.90
N ALA A 321 -13.34 -3.89 3.22
CA ALA A 321 -14.57 -4.67 3.13
C ALA A 321 -15.25 -4.76 4.50
N MET A 322 -16.48 -4.27 4.60
CA MET A 322 -17.19 -4.07 5.85
C MET A 322 -18.44 -4.94 5.90
N GLU A 323 -18.55 -5.76 6.95
CA GLU A 323 -19.66 -6.69 7.21
C GLU A 323 -19.92 -7.75 6.13
N THR A 324 -19.13 -7.77 5.05
CA THR A 324 -19.16 -8.85 4.07
C THR A 324 -18.76 -10.16 4.71
N MET A 325 -19.19 -11.28 4.15
CA MET A 325 -18.91 -12.61 4.68
C MET A 325 -18.33 -13.48 3.58
N GLU A 326 -17.40 -14.37 3.90
CA GLU A 326 -16.58 -15.07 2.91
C GLU A 326 -15.96 -14.06 1.93
N SER A 327 -15.40 -13.00 2.50
CA SER A 327 -15.26 -11.70 1.85
C SER A 327 -14.45 -11.75 0.56
N ILE A 328 -13.27 -12.39 0.55
CA ILE A 328 -12.31 -12.34 -0.55
C ILE A 328 -11.96 -13.76 -1.01
N GLY A 329 -12.26 -14.06 -2.28
CA GLY A 329 -11.96 -15.37 -2.89
C GLY A 329 -11.04 -15.21 -4.09
N ILE A 330 -9.96 -15.99 -4.13
CA ILE A 330 -8.95 -15.94 -5.19
C ILE A 330 -8.87 -17.28 -5.90
N GLY A 331 -8.71 -17.21 -7.22
CA GLY A 331 -8.47 -18.28 -8.18
C GLY A 331 -7.38 -17.87 -9.18
N GLY A 332 -6.61 -18.83 -9.68
CA GLY A 332 -5.60 -18.58 -10.71
C GLY A 332 -4.17 -18.47 -10.15
N ARG A 333 -3.34 -17.55 -10.68
CA ARG A 333 -1.93 -17.44 -10.26
C ARG A 333 -1.31 -16.06 -10.35
N ARG A 334 -0.23 -15.81 -9.59
CA ARG A 334 0.50 -14.53 -9.58
C ARG A 334 -0.42 -13.36 -9.24
N ILE A 335 -1.04 -13.43 -8.07
CA ILE A 335 -2.01 -12.44 -7.60
C ILE A 335 -1.50 -11.83 -6.30
N THR A 336 -1.52 -10.49 -6.22
CA THR A 336 -1.20 -9.75 -4.99
C THR A 336 -2.46 -9.10 -4.41
N LEU A 337 -2.73 -9.36 -3.13
CA LEU A 337 -3.62 -8.55 -2.31
C LEU A 337 -2.74 -7.70 -1.39
N GLN A 338 -2.80 -6.39 -1.51
CA GLN A 338 -2.00 -5.46 -0.71
C GLN A 338 -2.92 -4.53 0.07
N GLN A 339 -2.80 -4.51 1.40
CA GLN A 339 -3.63 -3.64 2.25
C GLN A 339 -5.14 -3.87 2.02
N VAL A 340 -5.55 -5.14 1.93
CA VAL A 340 -6.96 -5.52 1.88
C VAL A 340 -7.41 -5.90 3.28
N ASN A 341 -8.43 -5.21 3.78
CA ASN A 341 -8.91 -5.30 5.16
C ASN A 341 -10.37 -5.77 5.17
N VAL A 342 -10.67 -6.73 6.03
CA VAL A 342 -12.03 -7.22 6.28
C VAL A 342 -12.41 -6.92 7.72
N ILE A 343 -13.49 -6.16 7.94
CA ILE A 343 -13.96 -5.83 9.28
C ILE A 343 -15.40 -6.33 9.44
N ARG A 344 -15.61 -7.20 10.42
CA ARG A 344 -16.92 -7.77 10.75
C ARG A 344 -17.22 -7.60 12.23
N LYS A 345 -18.25 -6.82 12.54
CA LYS A 345 -18.79 -6.65 13.89
C LYS A 345 -20.01 -7.54 14.12
N ALA A 346 -20.75 -7.88 13.05
CA ALA A 346 -21.88 -8.79 13.15
C ALA A 346 -21.41 -10.20 13.53
N LEU A 347 -21.97 -10.74 14.62
CA LEU A 347 -21.66 -12.09 15.09
C LEU A 347 -22.14 -13.13 14.09
N HIS A 348 -21.21 -13.96 13.61
CA HIS A 348 -21.54 -15.12 12.79
C HIS A 348 -22.31 -16.17 13.60
N GLN A 349 -23.47 -16.59 13.08
CA GLN A 349 -24.38 -17.53 13.74
C GLN A 349 -24.18 -18.95 13.20
N GLY A 350 -23.26 -19.71 13.79
CA GLY A 350 -23.11 -21.13 13.46
C GLY A 350 -21.77 -21.73 13.85
N ALA A 351 -21.75 -23.07 13.91
CA ALA A 351 -20.52 -23.82 14.17
C ALA A 351 -19.60 -23.92 12.95
N SER A 352 -20.15 -23.89 11.72
CA SER A 352 -19.37 -23.81 10.48
C SER A 352 -19.03 -22.36 10.20
N LYS A 353 -17.74 -22.04 10.19
CA LYS A 353 -17.21 -20.68 10.12
C LYS A 353 -16.97 -20.25 8.65
N PRO A 354 -17.30 -19.00 8.26
CA PRO A 354 -16.94 -18.47 6.95
C PRO A 354 -15.43 -18.19 6.87
N ALA A 355 -14.87 -18.26 5.67
CA ALA A 355 -13.46 -17.94 5.43
C ALA A 355 -13.32 -16.56 4.77
N GLU A 356 -12.79 -15.59 5.51
CA GLU A 356 -12.73 -14.21 5.00
C GLU A 356 -11.72 -14.06 3.87
N PHE A 357 -10.58 -14.76 3.93
CA PHE A 357 -9.70 -14.97 2.79
C PHE A 357 -9.68 -16.44 2.36
N ALA A 358 -9.96 -16.69 1.07
CA ALA A 358 -9.83 -18.00 0.44
C ALA A 358 -8.85 -17.92 -0.75
N PRO A 359 -7.52 -17.95 -0.49
CA PRO A 359 -6.50 -17.75 -1.52
C PRO A 359 -6.21 -19.04 -2.32
N ASN A 360 -7.20 -19.51 -3.09
CA ASN A 360 -7.11 -20.78 -3.82
C ASN A 360 -6.41 -20.59 -5.18
N GLY A 361 -5.09 -20.49 -5.19
CA GLY A 361 -4.32 -20.41 -6.42
C GLY A 361 -2.84 -20.72 -6.22
N GLY A 362 -2.03 -20.46 -7.24
CA GLY A 362 -0.56 -20.57 -7.19
C GLY A 362 0.11 -19.20 -7.16
N GLN A 363 1.24 -19.05 -6.46
CA GLN A 363 1.98 -17.78 -6.42
C GLN A 363 1.12 -16.60 -5.91
N ILE A 364 0.44 -16.79 -4.79
CA ILE A 364 -0.47 -15.79 -4.20
C ILE A 364 0.25 -15.05 -3.07
N LEU A 365 0.23 -13.72 -3.09
CA LEU A 365 0.76 -12.87 -2.03
C LEU A 365 -0.36 -12.07 -1.39
N LEU A 366 -0.50 -12.18 -0.07
CA LEU A 366 -1.28 -11.29 0.78
C LEU A 366 -0.28 -10.47 1.60
N ASP A 367 -0.23 -9.17 1.38
CA ASP A 367 0.77 -8.26 1.91
C ASP A 367 0.08 -7.15 2.73
N ARG A 368 0.41 -7.05 4.03
CA ARG A 368 -0.20 -6.09 4.98
C ARG A 368 -1.74 -6.14 4.99
N CYS A 369 -2.32 -7.31 4.76
CA CYS A 369 -3.77 -7.50 4.81
C CYS A 369 -4.24 -7.70 6.25
N SER A 370 -5.52 -7.44 6.52
CA SER A 370 -6.08 -7.65 7.84
C SER A 370 -7.49 -8.24 7.88
N VAL A 371 -7.80 -8.90 8.99
CA VAL A 371 -9.17 -9.29 9.34
C VAL A 371 -9.46 -8.95 10.79
N GLU A 372 -10.62 -8.36 11.05
CA GLU A 372 -11.19 -8.19 12.39
C GLU A 372 -12.54 -8.89 12.46
N GLY A 373 -12.67 -9.88 13.35
CA GLY A 373 -13.92 -10.60 13.57
C GLY A 373 -13.76 -11.87 14.40
N ASP A 374 -14.88 -12.32 14.99
CA ASP A 374 -14.96 -13.51 15.83
C ASP A 374 -15.80 -14.63 15.18
N ASN A 375 -15.52 -15.87 15.59
CA ASN A 375 -16.17 -17.08 15.08
C ASN A 375 -16.04 -17.26 13.54
N ILE A 376 -14.87 -16.92 13.00
CA ILE A 376 -14.54 -17.01 11.58
C ILE A 376 -13.26 -17.83 11.33
N TRP A 377 -13.00 -18.18 10.06
CA TRP A 377 -11.64 -18.41 9.60
C TRP A 377 -11.09 -17.10 9.04
N PHE A 378 -9.96 -16.64 9.58
CA PHE A 378 -9.26 -15.49 9.00
C PHE A 378 -8.84 -15.80 7.56
N ALA A 379 -8.30 -17.00 7.36
CA ALA A 379 -8.07 -17.56 6.04
C ALA A 379 -8.25 -19.08 6.04
N ALA A 380 -8.79 -19.63 4.95
CA ALA A 380 -9.00 -21.05 4.79
C ALA A 380 -8.77 -21.49 3.34
N LEU A 381 -7.82 -22.40 3.11
CA LEU A 381 -7.51 -22.88 1.75
C LEU A 381 -8.27 -24.16 1.40
N GLY A 382 -8.74 -24.24 0.17
CA GLY A 382 -9.49 -25.36 -0.39
C GLY A 382 -8.63 -26.58 -0.75
N ALA A 383 -9.26 -27.51 -1.47
CA ALA A 383 -8.64 -28.78 -1.85
C ALA A 383 -7.56 -28.62 -2.94
N GLY A 384 -6.45 -29.35 -2.81
CA GLY A 384 -5.42 -29.52 -3.84
C GLY A 384 -4.68 -28.25 -4.25
N GLN A 385 -4.69 -27.21 -3.40
CA GLN A 385 -3.96 -25.98 -3.70
C GLN A 385 -2.47 -26.20 -3.47
N THR A 386 -1.61 -25.59 -4.30
CA THR A 386 -0.16 -25.66 -4.08
C THR A 386 0.47 -24.30 -4.30
N GLY A 387 1.42 -24.00 -3.41
CA GLY A 387 2.04 -22.70 -3.30
C GLY A 387 3.07 -22.38 -4.39
N PRO A 388 3.81 -21.27 -4.18
CA PRO A 388 3.85 -20.50 -2.93
C PRO A 388 2.58 -19.67 -2.67
N ILE A 389 2.05 -19.72 -1.44
CA ILE A 389 0.96 -18.85 -0.95
C ILE A 389 1.47 -18.17 0.32
N VAL A 390 1.61 -16.84 0.27
CA VAL A 390 2.31 -16.06 1.29
C VAL A 390 1.37 -15.06 1.95
N PHE A 391 1.38 -15.04 3.27
CA PHE A 391 0.83 -13.98 4.11
C PHE A 391 2.00 -13.24 4.73
N LEU A 392 2.23 -11.99 4.33
CA LEU A 392 3.38 -11.19 4.70
C LEU A 392 2.91 -9.99 5.53
N ASN A 393 3.37 -9.92 6.78
CA ASN A 393 3.05 -8.82 7.71
C ASN A 393 1.55 -8.57 7.88
N CYS A 394 0.74 -9.63 7.81
CA CYS A 394 -0.71 -9.53 7.98
C CYS A 394 -1.11 -9.50 9.46
N THR A 395 -2.20 -8.80 9.78
CA THR A 395 -2.72 -8.66 11.15
C THR A 395 -4.13 -9.18 11.26
N PHE A 396 -4.40 -10.02 12.25
CA PHE A 396 -5.73 -10.59 12.48
C PHE A 396 -6.18 -10.39 13.93
N LYS A 397 -7.39 -9.85 14.11
CA LYS A 397 -7.99 -9.53 15.41
C LYS A 397 -9.25 -10.35 15.61
N GLY A 398 -9.38 -10.94 16.80
CA GLY A 398 -10.46 -11.85 17.17
C GLY A 398 -9.97 -13.28 17.42
N ASN A 399 -10.89 -14.21 17.57
CA ASN A 399 -10.64 -15.61 17.95
C ASN A 399 -10.60 -16.59 16.75
N GLY A 400 -10.48 -16.07 15.54
CA GLY A 400 -10.40 -16.85 14.31
C GLY A 400 -9.11 -17.66 14.15
N ARG A 401 -9.04 -18.47 13.08
CA ARG A 401 -7.81 -19.21 12.73
C ARG A 401 -7.48 -19.16 11.24
N ILE A 402 -6.23 -19.48 10.92
CA ILE A 402 -5.73 -19.70 9.56
C ILE A 402 -5.42 -21.18 9.36
N GLU A 403 -5.95 -21.79 8.29
CA GLU A 403 -5.73 -23.22 8.01
C GLU A 403 -5.65 -23.55 6.51
N GLY A 404 -4.86 -24.58 6.17
CA GLY A 404 -5.16 -25.41 5.00
C GLY A 404 -6.41 -26.21 5.30
N HIS A 405 -7.57 -25.78 4.83
CA HIS A 405 -8.86 -26.18 5.41
C HIS A 405 -9.24 -27.63 5.11
N GLN A 406 -8.92 -28.13 3.91
CA GLN A 406 -9.33 -29.48 3.50
C GLN A 406 -8.48 -30.00 2.35
N ARG A 407 -8.30 -31.33 2.31
CA ARG A 407 -7.88 -32.08 1.12
C ARG A 407 -6.59 -31.57 0.46
N TRP A 408 -5.52 -31.53 1.24
CA TRP A 408 -4.13 -31.39 0.79
C TRP A 408 -3.80 -30.08 0.06
N SER A 409 -3.65 -28.99 0.83
CA SER A 409 -2.96 -27.78 0.36
C SER A 409 -1.46 -27.83 0.68
N THR A 410 -0.57 -27.31 -0.16
CA THR A 410 0.87 -27.27 0.14
C THR A 410 1.45 -25.86 0.01
N GLY A 411 2.44 -25.53 0.85
CA GLY A 411 3.22 -24.30 0.66
C GLY A 411 2.55 -23.02 1.13
N ILE A 412 1.97 -23.04 2.33
CA ILE A 412 1.49 -21.81 2.99
C ILE A 412 2.63 -21.24 3.81
N LEU A 413 3.06 -20.01 3.53
CA LEU A 413 3.96 -19.24 4.38
C LEU A 413 3.17 -18.15 5.09
N LEU A 414 3.17 -18.18 6.42
CA LEU A 414 2.81 -17.03 7.24
C LEU A 414 4.11 -16.42 7.75
N ASP A 415 4.39 -15.19 7.33
CA ASP A 415 5.64 -14.50 7.61
C ASP A 415 5.37 -13.19 8.36
N ASN A 416 5.88 -13.11 9.58
CA ASN A 416 5.70 -11.99 10.50
C ASN A 416 4.21 -11.59 10.69
N CYS A 417 3.31 -12.58 10.73
CA CYS A 417 1.88 -12.34 10.95
C CYS A 417 1.56 -12.19 12.44
N SER A 418 0.62 -11.31 12.78
CA SER A 418 0.18 -11.06 14.15
C SER A 418 -1.30 -11.41 14.35
N LEU A 419 -1.57 -12.34 15.26
CA LEU A 419 -2.91 -12.79 15.62
C LEU A 419 -2.99 -13.24 17.08
N PRO A 420 -2.81 -12.30 18.04
CA PRO A 420 -2.54 -12.62 19.45
C PRO A 420 -3.64 -13.44 20.15
N ASN A 421 -4.88 -13.37 19.65
CA ASN A 421 -6.03 -14.11 20.19
C ASN A 421 -6.49 -15.28 19.28
N GLY A 422 -5.91 -15.40 18.09
CA GLY A 422 -6.26 -16.41 17.08
C GLY A 422 -5.28 -17.59 17.03
N GLY A 423 -5.51 -18.52 16.10
CA GLY A 423 -4.65 -19.69 15.90
C GLY A 423 -4.13 -19.87 14.47
N ILE A 424 -2.98 -20.54 14.34
CA ILE A 424 -2.45 -21.04 13.06
C ILE A 424 -2.44 -22.56 13.12
N ASP A 425 -3.19 -23.23 12.24
CA ASP A 425 -3.31 -24.69 12.26
C ASP A 425 -2.86 -25.33 10.94
N PHE A 426 -1.74 -26.03 11.00
CA PHE A 426 -1.26 -26.98 10.00
C PHE A 426 -1.65 -28.40 10.45
N LYS A 427 -2.92 -28.78 10.25
CA LYS A 427 -3.49 -29.97 10.90
C LYS A 427 -4.23 -30.93 9.98
N ASN A 428 -4.45 -32.13 10.53
CA ASN A 428 -5.40 -33.12 10.08
C ASN A 428 -6.77 -32.84 10.68
N ARG A 429 -7.75 -32.56 9.83
CA ARG A 429 -9.15 -32.37 10.24
C ARG A 429 -9.96 -33.66 10.27
N GLY A 430 -9.35 -34.81 9.94
CA GLY A 430 -9.96 -36.13 10.04
C GLY A 430 -11.29 -36.21 9.30
N SER A 431 -12.29 -36.77 9.97
CA SER A 431 -13.65 -36.98 9.45
C SER A 431 -14.55 -35.73 9.52
N MET A 432 -14.00 -34.53 9.73
CA MET A 432 -14.78 -33.28 9.61
C MET A 432 -15.33 -33.12 8.19
N GLY A 433 -16.49 -32.49 8.05
CA GLY A 433 -17.18 -32.34 6.75
C GLY A 433 -17.52 -33.69 6.13
N SER A 434 -17.07 -33.94 4.89
CA SER A 434 -17.20 -35.25 4.22
C SER A 434 -15.90 -36.06 4.20
N GLY A 435 -14.96 -35.72 5.09
CA GLY A 435 -13.58 -36.23 5.08
C GLY A 435 -12.60 -35.14 4.65
N HIS A 436 -12.39 -34.14 5.50
CA HIS A 436 -11.41 -33.08 5.20
C HIS A 436 -9.96 -33.59 5.26
N GLY A 437 -9.68 -34.57 6.13
CA GLY A 437 -8.38 -35.23 6.29
C GLY A 437 -7.22 -34.27 6.51
N TRP A 438 -6.04 -34.59 5.98
CA TRP A 438 -4.90 -33.66 6.01
C TRP A 438 -5.24 -32.37 5.24
N GLY A 439 -5.15 -31.26 5.95
CA GLY A 439 -5.43 -29.93 5.42
C GLY A 439 -4.24 -29.32 4.70
N THR A 440 -3.03 -29.47 5.25
CA THR A 440 -1.81 -28.97 4.62
C THR A 440 -0.52 -29.74 4.95
N ALA A 441 0.47 -29.60 4.06
CA ALA A 441 1.86 -30.00 4.23
C ALA A 441 2.79 -28.92 3.67
N TRP A 442 4.08 -28.99 3.99
CA TRP A 442 5.13 -28.08 3.50
C TRP A 442 4.87 -26.60 3.82
N SER A 443 4.16 -26.34 4.92
CA SER A 443 3.77 -24.99 5.35
C SER A 443 4.66 -24.49 6.49
N VAL A 444 4.84 -23.17 6.54
CA VAL A 444 5.77 -22.48 7.43
C VAL A 444 5.05 -21.32 8.14
N ALA A 445 5.15 -21.25 9.46
CA ALA A 445 4.94 -20.03 10.22
C ALA A 445 6.31 -19.49 10.65
N TRP A 446 6.66 -18.29 10.21
CA TRP A 446 7.96 -17.65 10.41
C TRP A 446 7.79 -16.35 11.20
N ASN A 447 8.42 -16.28 12.38
CA ASN A 447 8.35 -15.11 13.29
C ASN A 447 6.93 -14.60 13.56
N CYS A 448 5.93 -15.47 13.53
CA CYS A 448 4.54 -15.09 13.79
C CYS A 448 4.26 -14.94 15.29
N THR A 449 3.26 -14.14 15.63
CA THR A 449 2.66 -14.13 16.97
C THR A 449 1.23 -14.64 16.89
N ALA A 450 0.90 -15.70 17.62
CA ALA A 450 -0.44 -16.27 17.70
C ALA A 450 -0.77 -16.68 19.13
N LYS A 451 -2.06 -16.87 19.46
CA LYS A 451 -2.44 -17.50 20.73
C LYS A 451 -1.96 -18.94 20.78
N SER A 452 -2.20 -19.69 19.70
CA SER A 452 -1.93 -21.13 19.63
C SER A 452 -1.53 -21.60 18.24
N TYR A 453 -0.75 -22.67 18.18
CA TYR A 453 -0.36 -23.38 16.97
C TYR A 453 -0.76 -24.84 17.06
N VAL A 454 -1.48 -25.33 16.05
CA VAL A 454 -1.58 -26.78 15.81
C VAL A 454 -0.67 -27.10 14.64
N ASN A 455 0.55 -27.55 14.92
CA ASN A 455 1.52 -27.95 13.90
C ASN A 455 1.66 -29.48 13.91
N GLN A 456 1.06 -30.17 12.95
CA GLN A 456 1.12 -31.63 12.83
C GLN A 456 1.97 -32.04 11.63
N LEU A 457 2.52 -33.26 11.69
CA LEU A 457 3.43 -33.82 10.69
C LEU A 457 2.70 -34.89 9.84
N PRO A 458 2.27 -34.57 8.60
CA PRO A 458 1.75 -35.58 7.69
C PRO A 458 2.86 -36.57 7.30
N PRO A 459 2.56 -37.88 7.14
CA PRO A 459 3.57 -38.88 6.79
C PRO A 459 4.41 -38.49 5.58
N GLY A 460 5.74 -38.59 5.70
CA GLY A 460 6.69 -38.29 4.62
C GLY A 460 6.83 -36.81 4.24
N THR A 461 6.26 -35.89 5.03
CA THR A 461 6.28 -34.45 4.77
C THR A 461 6.67 -33.67 6.02
N TYR A 462 6.74 -32.34 5.91
CA TYR A 462 7.10 -31.45 7.01
C TYR A 462 6.20 -30.23 7.08
N ASN A 463 5.98 -29.71 8.28
CA ASN A 463 5.42 -28.39 8.55
C ASN A 463 6.28 -27.73 9.64
N TRP A 464 6.45 -26.41 9.55
CA TRP A 464 7.41 -25.68 10.38
C TRP A 464 6.76 -24.51 11.11
N VAL A 465 7.13 -24.34 12.38
CA VAL A 465 6.90 -23.14 13.16
C VAL A 465 8.26 -22.66 13.66
N ILE A 466 8.76 -21.57 13.09
CA ILE A 466 10.12 -21.08 13.28
C ILE A 466 10.06 -19.67 13.86
N GLY A 467 10.79 -19.43 14.95
CA GLY A 467 10.89 -18.13 15.61
C GLY A 467 9.56 -17.53 16.10
N SER A 468 8.49 -18.32 16.08
CA SER A 468 7.13 -17.83 16.30
C SER A 468 6.72 -17.99 17.76
N LYS A 469 5.94 -17.03 18.27
CA LYS A 469 5.44 -16.95 19.65
C LYS A 469 3.99 -17.39 19.76
N GLY A 470 3.69 -18.21 20.77
CA GLY A 470 2.35 -18.72 21.11
C GLY A 470 2.39 -20.15 21.66
N GLU A 471 1.26 -20.69 22.09
CA GLU A 471 1.18 -22.04 22.66
C GLU A 471 1.23 -23.12 21.57
N SER A 472 2.03 -24.17 21.76
CA SER A 472 1.93 -25.38 20.93
C SER A 472 0.79 -26.25 21.47
N THR A 473 -0.17 -26.62 20.61
CA THR A 473 -1.35 -27.40 20.98
C THR A 473 -1.37 -28.74 20.24
N PRO A 474 -0.73 -29.80 20.77
CA PRO A 474 -0.82 -31.14 20.21
C PRO A 474 -2.25 -31.67 20.25
N LEU A 475 -2.79 -32.04 19.09
CA LEU A 475 -4.16 -32.56 18.97
C LEU A 475 -4.19 -33.96 18.40
N ARG A 476 -5.22 -34.72 18.79
CA ARG A 476 -5.65 -35.95 18.12
C ARG A 476 -6.33 -35.60 16.80
N ARG A 477 -6.52 -36.62 15.95
CA ARG A 477 -7.45 -36.50 14.84
C ARG A 477 -8.85 -36.20 15.40
N PRO A 478 -9.60 -35.22 14.85
CA PRO A 478 -10.95 -34.96 15.28
C PRO A 478 -11.84 -36.20 15.26
N PHE A 479 -12.75 -36.31 16.24
CA PHE A 479 -13.66 -37.45 16.49
C PHE A 479 -13.02 -38.74 16.99
N ASN A 480 -11.69 -38.81 17.13
CA ASN A 480 -11.05 -39.92 17.82
C ASN A 480 -11.12 -39.69 19.34
N GLN A 481 -11.90 -40.51 20.05
CA GLN A 481 -12.10 -40.39 21.51
C GLN A 481 -10.96 -41.00 22.34
N SER A 482 -10.11 -41.84 21.73
CA SER A 482 -8.96 -42.50 22.38
C SER A 482 -7.74 -42.53 21.45
N GLY A 483 -6.56 -42.81 22.00
CA GLY A 483 -5.29 -42.94 21.26
C GLY A 483 -4.33 -41.74 21.41
N PRO A 484 -3.15 -41.79 20.77
CA PRO A 484 -2.15 -40.73 20.86
C PRO A 484 -2.55 -39.49 20.05
N THR A 485 -1.98 -38.34 20.43
CA THR A 485 -1.98 -37.15 19.57
C THR A 485 -1.24 -37.45 18.25
N LEU A 486 -1.55 -36.71 17.20
CA LEU A 486 -0.79 -36.83 15.96
C LEU A 486 0.63 -36.29 16.15
N PRO A 487 1.64 -36.84 15.45
CA PRO A 487 3.01 -36.36 15.55
C PRO A 487 3.09 -34.85 15.32
N VAL A 488 3.80 -34.17 16.21
CA VAL A 488 4.00 -32.73 16.16
C VAL A 488 5.00 -32.41 15.04
N GLY A 489 4.71 -31.36 14.28
CA GLY A 489 5.61 -30.81 13.26
C GLY A 489 6.84 -30.17 13.88
N ILE A 490 7.65 -29.53 13.05
CA ILE A 490 8.91 -28.94 13.51
C ILE A 490 8.64 -27.60 14.20
N PHE A 491 9.19 -27.46 15.40
CA PHE A 491 9.38 -26.18 16.07
C PHE A 491 10.88 -25.87 16.14
N ASP A 492 11.27 -24.68 15.71
CA ASP A 492 12.66 -24.21 15.75
C ASP A 492 12.69 -22.79 16.35
N SER A 493 13.50 -22.60 17.39
CA SER A 493 13.55 -21.34 18.16
C SER A 493 12.16 -20.85 18.60
N HIS A 494 11.30 -21.75 19.07
CA HIS A 494 9.93 -21.39 19.47
C HIS A 494 9.93 -20.35 20.60
N ASN A 495 9.05 -19.35 20.49
CA ASN A 495 8.96 -18.16 21.36
C ASN A 495 10.15 -17.19 21.31
N ILE A 496 11.13 -17.40 20.43
CA ILE A 496 12.24 -16.47 20.22
C ILE A 496 12.41 -16.20 18.73
N SER A 497 12.16 -14.97 18.29
CA SER A 497 12.29 -14.60 16.88
C SER A 497 13.68 -14.89 16.33
N VAL A 498 13.73 -15.34 15.08
CA VAL A 498 14.97 -15.68 14.36
C VAL A 498 15.33 -14.64 13.32
N THR A 499 16.58 -14.68 12.87
CA THR A 499 17.04 -14.01 11.66
C THR A 499 17.11 -14.99 10.48
N PRO A 500 16.76 -14.54 9.24
CA PRO A 500 16.24 -13.22 8.88
C PRO A 500 14.85 -12.94 9.48
N GLN A 501 14.51 -11.66 9.66
CA GLN A 501 13.23 -11.27 10.26
C GLN A 501 12.03 -11.75 9.43
N SER A 502 12.15 -11.70 8.10
CA SER A 502 11.19 -12.27 7.16
C SER A 502 11.88 -13.23 6.20
N LEU A 503 11.32 -14.43 6.07
CA LEU A 503 11.80 -15.43 5.13
C LEU A 503 11.49 -15.01 3.68
N TYR A 504 10.26 -14.58 3.39
CA TYR A 504 9.86 -14.14 2.05
C TYR A 504 10.71 -12.99 1.55
N LEU A 505 10.93 -11.95 2.38
CA LEU A 505 11.72 -10.79 1.98
C LEU A 505 13.20 -11.14 1.80
N ALA A 506 13.76 -12.02 2.64
CA ALA A 506 15.14 -12.48 2.45
C ALA A 506 15.29 -13.29 1.15
N GLN A 507 14.33 -14.18 0.85
CA GLN A 507 14.31 -14.95 -0.39
C GLN A 507 14.14 -14.05 -1.62
N LEU A 508 13.26 -13.05 -1.53
CA LEU A 508 13.04 -12.09 -2.60
C LEU A 508 14.29 -11.23 -2.85
N LYS A 509 14.98 -10.82 -1.79
CA LYS A 509 16.26 -10.10 -1.89
C LYS A 509 17.35 -10.96 -2.52
N GLU A 510 17.46 -12.23 -2.14
CA GLU A 510 18.44 -13.14 -2.77
C GLU A 510 18.14 -13.34 -4.26
N ARG A 511 16.85 -13.45 -4.62
CA ARG A 511 16.42 -13.67 -6.01
C ARG A 511 16.54 -12.43 -6.90
N LEU A 512 16.13 -11.26 -6.40
CA LEU A 512 15.93 -10.04 -7.21
C LEU A 512 16.59 -8.76 -6.65
N GLY A 513 17.29 -8.84 -5.52
CA GLY A 513 17.99 -7.70 -4.92
C GLY A 513 17.10 -6.72 -4.13
N ASN A 514 17.70 -5.63 -3.65
CA ASN A 514 17.02 -4.64 -2.80
C ASN A 514 15.91 -3.86 -3.55
N THR A 515 16.08 -3.60 -4.85
CA THR A 515 15.07 -2.90 -5.66
C THR A 515 13.73 -3.65 -5.64
N ALA A 516 13.75 -4.99 -5.66
CA ALA A 516 12.53 -5.78 -5.55
C ALA A 516 11.83 -5.61 -4.21
N LEU A 517 12.57 -5.39 -3.11
CA LEU A 517 11.98 -5.06 -1.81
C LEU A 517 11.37 -3.65 -1.83
N GLN A 518 12.09 -2.67 -2.39
CA GLN A 518 11.61 -1.30 -2.53
C GLN A 518 10.30 -1.23 -3.33
N ASN A 519 10.23 -1.97 -4.44
CA ASN A 519 9.06 -2.05 -5.31
C ASN A 519 7.77 -2.49 -4.58
N ILE A 520 7.89 -3.26 -3.50
CA ILE A 520 6.76 -3.76 -2.70
C ILE A 520 6.64 -3.07 -1.32
N GLY A 521 7.37 -1.98 -1.10
CA GLY A 521 7.30 -1.16 0.12
C GLY A 521 8.10 -1.73 1.31
N TYR A 522 9.10 -2.56 1.06
CA TYR A 522 9.98 -3.17 2.08
C TYR A 522 11.47 -2.87 1.91
N GLY A 523 11.82 -2.02 0.93
CA GLY A 523 13.16 -1.48 0.85
C GLY A 523 13.42 -0.61 2.08
N LEU A 524 14.66 -0.57 2.56
CA LEU A 524 15.09 0.59 3.31
C LEU A 524 14.84 1.79 2.39
N SER A 525 14.08 2.78 2.83
CA SER A 525 14.18 4.11 2.24
C SER A 525 15.60 4.58 2.53
N GLU A 526 16.56 4.17 1.68
CA GLU A 526 17.85 4.84 1.65
C GLU A 526 17.51 6.30 1.43
N GLN A 527 17.77 7.10 2.46
CA GLN A 527 17.73 8.54 2.31
C GLN A 527 18.65 8.85 1.14
N ASN A 528 18.11 9.49 0.11
CA ASN A 528 18.94 9.94 -0.98
C ASN A 528 20.07 10.78 -0.38
N PRO A 529 21.33 10.55 -0.79
CA PRO A 529 22.46 11.27 -0.24
C PRO A 529 22.28 12.78 -0.46
N ILE A 530 23.01 13.61 0.30
CA ILE A 530 23.02 15.06 0.05
C ILE A 530 23.50 15.29 -1.39
N PRO A 531 22.70 15.93 -2.26
CA PRO A 531 23.07 16.13 -3.65
C PRO A 531 24.20 17.14 -3.80
N LYS A 532 24.99 16.98 -4.85
CA LYS A 532 25.91 18.00 -5.36
C LYS A 532 25.13 19.02 -6.18
N GLU A 533 25.73 20.18 -6.40
CA GLU A 533 25.16 21.24 -7.23
C GLU A 533 24.73 20.76 -8.63
N THR A 534 25.54 19.90 -9.24
CA THR A 534 25.31 19.32 -10.57
C THR A 534 24.16 18.31 -10.63
N ASP A 535 23.69 17.83 -9.47
CA ASP A 535 22.62 16.82 -9.41
C ASP A 535 21.23 17.46 -9.57
N TYR A 536 21.13 18.79 -9.42
CA TYR A 536 19.87 19.53 -9.52
C TYR A 536 19.51 19.83 -10.97
N ILE A 537 18.32 19.38 -11.38
CA ILE A 537 17.75 19.58 -12.71
C ILE A 537 16.59 20.56 -12.61
N PHE A 538 16.57 21.57 -13.48
CA PHE A 538 15.48 22.53 -13.58
C PHE A 538 14.18 21.86 -14.06
N GLN A 539 13.12 21.93 -13.25
CA GLN A 539 11.83 21.29 -13.55
C GLN A 539 10.81 22.26 -14.14
N GLY A 540 10.91 23.54 -13.77
CA GLY A 540 10.06 24.60 -14.25
C GLY A 540 10.15 25.85 -13.38
N GLY A 541 9.49 26.90 -13.84
CA GLY A 541 9.54 28.21 -13.20
C GLY A 541 8.46 29.12 -13.74
N MET A 542 8.38 30.33 -13.19
CA MET A 542 7.41 31.33 -13.61
C MET A 542 7.98 32.73 -13.45
N GLN A 543 7.79 33.54 -14.49
CA GLN A 543 8.08 34.97 -14.51
C GLN A 543 6.83 35.71 -15.02
N ALA A 544 6.55 36.92 -14.53
CA ALA A 544 5.46 37.71 -15.08
C ALA A 544 5.83 38.24 -16.47
N ASP A 545 4.86 38.25 -17.38
CA ASP A 545 5.06 38.63 -18.77
C ASP A 545 4.44 39.99 -19.10
N ALA A 546 5.07 40.75 -19.98
CA ALA A 546 4.61 42.08 -20.40
C ALA A 546 3.18 42.06 -20.99
N SER A 547 2.79 40.96 -21.65
CA SER A 547 1.47 40.77 -22.25
C SER A 547 0.33 40.72 -21.23
N LEU A 548 0.64 40.47 -19.96
CA LEU A 548 -0.33 40.44 -18.86
C LEU A 548 -0.63 41.81 -18.26
N ARG A 549 0.07 42.86 -18.71
CA ARG A 549 -0.18 44.22 -18.25
C ARG A 549 -1.63 44.63 -18.55
N ASN A 550 -2.32 45.17 -17.54
CA ASN A 550 -3.72 45.58 -17.60
C ASN A 550 -4.70 44.43 -17.98
N ARG A 551 -4.29 43.17 -17.85
CA ARG A 551 -5.17 42.02 -18.04
C ARG A 551 -5.87 41.68 -16.72
N ASP A 552 -7.01 41.02 -16.84
CA ASP A 552 -7.79 40.60 -15.68
C ASP A 552 -7.19 39.35 -14.99
N PHE A 553 -7.74 39.01 -13.83
CA PHE A 553 -7.26 37.86 -13.07
C PHE A 553 -7.42 36.53 -13.82
N ASN A 554 -8.39 36.42 -14.75
CA ASN A 554 -8.57 35.19 -15.53
C ASN A 554 -7.38 34.97 -16.47
N ALA A 555 -6.96 36.00 -17.20
CA ALA A 555 -5.78 35.92 -18.06
C ALA A 555 -4.50 35.63 -17.26
N ILE A 556 -4.34 36.23 -16.08
CA ILE A 556 -3.22 35.95 -15.17
C ILE A 556 -3.29 34.49 -14.69
N HIS A 557 -4.46 34.02 -14.27
CA HIS A 557 -4.68 32.65 -13.83
C HIS A 557 -4.35 31.62 -14.93
N GLU A 558 -4.84 31.83 -16.15
CA GLU A 558 -4.57 30.97 -17.31
C GLU A 558 -3.09 30.92 -17.65
N TYR A 559 -2.40 32.08 -17.61
CA TYR A 559 -0.96 32.14 -17.80
C TYR A 559 -0.21 31.33 -16.73
N MET A 560 -0.50 31.57 -15.44
CA MET A 560 0.10 30.82 -14.34
C MET A 560 -0.15 29.31 -14.49
N ARG A 561 -1.36 28.92 -14.92
CA ARG A 561 -1.72 27.52 -15.18
C ARG A 561 -0.96 26.87 -16.32
N SER A 562 -0.63 27.61 -17.36
CA SER A 562 0.21 27.10 -18.45
C SER A 562 1.63 26.74 -17.98
N LEU A 563 2.08 27.35 -16.87
CA LEU A 563 3.41 27.17 -16.27
C LEU A 563 3.41 26.27 -15.03
N GLY A 564 2.29 25.62 -14.72
CA GLY A 564 2.21 24.68 -13.60
C GLY A 564 1.85 25.29 -12.25
N TRP A 565 1.40 26.54 -12.24
CA TRP A 565 0.93 27.27 -11.06
C TRP A 565 -0.58 27.46 -11.11
N ASP A 566 -1.23 27.72 -9.99
CA ASP A 566 -2.67 27.82 -9.86
C ASP A 566 -3.03 29.00 -8.96
N TYR A 567 -3.46 30.10 -9.58
CA TYR A 567 -3.97 31.27 -8.89
C TYR A 567 -5.48 31.14 -8.68
N SER A 568 -5.89 30.24 -7.78
CA SER A 568 -7.30 29.96 -7.49
C SER A 568 -7.70 30.28 -6.05
N GLU A 569 -6.80 30.85 -5.24
CA GLU A 569 -7.06 31.16 -3.83
C GLU A 569 -7.06 32.66 -3.56
N HIS A 570 -7.95 33.39 -4.24
CA HIS A 570 -8.07 34.85 -4.17
C HIS A 570 -9.54 35.30 -4.15
N PRO A 571 -9.83 36.58 -3.85
CA PRO A 571 -11.20 37.08 -3.73
C PRO A 571 -12.02 37.01 -5.02
N ASN A 572 -11.41 37.17 -6.21
CA ASN A 572 -12.14 37.12 -7.48
C ASN A 572 -12.77 35.76 -7.84
N ILE A 573 -12.62 34.70 -7.04
CA ILE A 573 -13.29 33.42 -7.35
C ILE A 573 -14.76 33.37 -6.89
N SER A 574 -15.24 34.36 -6.12
CA SER A 574 -16.57 34.32 -5.52
C SER A 574 -17.26 35.67 -5.50
N LYS A 575 -18.53 35.71 -5.93
CA LYS A 575 -19.42 36.89 -5.84
C LYS A 575 -19.75 37.30 -4.40
N HIS A 576 -19.42 36.46 -3.42
CA HIS A 576 -19.54 36.76 -1.99
C HIS A 576 -18.28 37.38 -1.39
N ASP A 577 -17.34 37.79 -2.23
CA ASP A 577 -16.12 38.52 -1.85
C ASP A 577 -16.00 39.80 -2.70
N HIS A 578 -14.84 40.46 -2.64
CA HIS A 578 -14.47 41.56 -3.53
C HIS A 578 -14.23 41.08 -4.99
N TYR A 579 -15.25 40.46 -5.60
CA TYR A 579 -15.14 39.73 -6.87
C TYR A 579 -14.64 40.57 -8.04
N GLN A 580 -15.00 41.85 -8.08
CA GLN A 580 -14.66 42.79 -9.14
C GLN A 580 -13.39 43.60 -8.81
N GLY A 581 -12.76 43.35 -7.67
CA GLY A 581 -11.57 44.04 -7.23
C GLY A 581 -10.34 43.67 -8.04
N ILE A 582 -9.33 44.53 -7.99
CA ILE A 582 -8.01 44.22 -8.51
C ILE A 582 -7.21 43.56 -7.39
N HIS A 583 -6.90 42.26 -7.53
CA HIS A 583 -6.14 41.48 -6.55
C HIS A 583 -4.81 40.95 -7.08
N CYS A 584 -4.59 41.03 -8.39
CA CYS A 584 -3.30 40.74 -8.98
C CYS A 584 -3.13 41.63 -10.21
N GLU A 585 -1.96 42.25 -10.31
CA GLU A 585 -1.54 43.00 -11.49
C GLU A 585 -0.16 42.56 -11.93
N VAL A 586 0.15 42.81 -13.20
CA VAL A 586 1.51 42.68 -13.72
C VAL A 586 2.07 44.07 -13.99
N ILE A 587 3.12 44.43 -13.26
CA ILE A 587 3.75 45.75 -13.28
C ILE A 587 5.23 45.62 -13.63
N PHE A 588 5.80 46.66 -14.24
CA PHE A 588 7.24 46.71 -14.49
C PHE A 588 7.98 47.23 -13.26
N ASP A 589 8.85 46.42 -12.68
CA ASP A 589 9.69 46.80 -11.55
C ASP A 589 11.04 47.36 -12.05
N ARG A 590 11.36 48.58 -11.61
CA ARG A 590 12.58 49.28 -12.04
C ARG A 590 13.85 48.79 -11.35
N THR A 591 13.75 48.12 -10.21
CA THR A 591 14.92 47.59 -9.51
C THR A 591 15.38 46.30 -10.15
N LEU A 592 14.45 45.40 -10.48
CA LEU A 592 14.74 44.14 -11.17
C LEU A 592 14.77 44.27 -12.69
N GLN A 593 14.33 45.39 -13.26
CA GLN A 593 14.23 45.63 -14.71
C GLN A 593 13.38 44.56 -15.44
N GLN A 594 12.30 44.11 -14.82
CA GLN A 594 11.41 43.08 -15.36
C GLN A 594 9.97 43.26 -14.89
N TYR A 595 9.04 42.60 -15.58
CA TYR A 595 7.65 42.52 -15.12
C TYR A 595 7.53 41.58 -13.92
N VAL A 596 6.74 41.95 -12.93
CA VAL A 596 6.52 41.18 -11.69
C VAL A 596 5.02 41.07 -11.40
N PHE A 597 4.63 40.05 -10.64
CA PHE A 597 3.27 39.96 -10.13
C PHE A 597 3.12 40.81 -8.87
N ASN A 598 2.06 41.59 -8.78
CA ASN A 598 1.70 42.42 -7.63
C ASN A 598 0.38 41.91 -7.05
N PHE A 599 0.45 41.12 -5.98
CA PHE A 599 -0.74 40.59 -5.30
C PHE A 599 -1.24 41.64 -4.32
N ILE A 600 -2.54 41.93 -4.34
CA ILE A 600 -3.16 43.02 -3.56
C ILE A 600 -4.25 42.45 -2.65
N ASN A 601 -4.20 42.82 -1.38
CA ASN A 601 -5.20 42.48 -0.37
C ASN A 601 -5.82 43.76 0.16
N HIS A 602 -7.14 43.90 0.07
CA HIS A 602 -7.88 45.08 0.53
C HIS A 602 -8.41 44.89 1.95
N ALA A 603 -8.14 45.83 2.84
CA ALA A 603 -8.66 45.94 4.19
C ALA A 603 -8.74 47.42 4.61
N ASN A 604 -9.32 48.25 3.75
CA ASN A 604 -9.52 49.68 3.95
C ASN A 604 -10.95 49.99 4.42
N THR A 605 -11.29 51.27 4.56
CA THR A 605 -12.62 51.69 5.03
C THR A 605 -13.75 51.27 4.09
N GLU A 606 -13.48 51.14 2.79
CA GLU A 606 -14.48 50.86 1.76
C GLU A 606 -14.64 49.36 1.51
N VAL A 607 -13.52 48.61 1.49
CA VAL A 607 -13.49 47.20 1.08
C VAL A 607 -12.63 46.33 2.01
N LEU A 608 -13.08 45.10 2.25
CA LEU A 608 -12.37 44.08 3.01
C LEU A 608 -12.46 42.72 2.31
N ASP A 609 -11.32 42.20 1.86
CA ASP A 609 -11.24 40.87 1.25
C ASP A 609 -11.35 39.75 2.29
N SER A 610 -12.03 38.66 1.93
CA SER A 610 -12.21 37.49 2.81
C SER A 610 -11.33 36.28 2.41
N ASP A 611 -11.53 35.12 3.07
CA ASP A 611 -10.95 33.83 2.64
C ASP A 611 -11.82 33.19 1.57
N ARG A 612 -11.71 33.69 0.32
CA ARG A 612 -12.30 33.08 -0.89
C ARG A 612 -13.83 33.04 -0.85
N GLY A 613 -14.46 34.17 -0.56
CA GLY A 613 -15.92 34.32 -0.48
C GLY A 613 -16.54 33.76 0.79
N ARG A 614 -15.75 33.48 1.82
CA ARG A 614 -16.26 33.13 3.15
C ARG A 614 -16.72 34.42 3.83
N LEU A 615 -18.01 34.69 3.71
CA LEU A 615 -18.67 35.81 4.39
C LEU A 615 -18.32 35.82 5.88
N LEU A 616 -18.06 37.02 6.40
CA LEU A 616 -17.80 37.25 7.82
C LEU A 616 -16.62 36.43 8.38
N SER A 617 -15.56 36.27 7.59
CA SER A 617 -14.36 35.54 7.97
C SER A 617 -13.53 36.27 9.04
N ASP A 618 -12.74 35.52 9.80
CA ASP A 618 -11.63 36.00 10.61
C ASP A 618 -10.31 36.05 9.83
N ARG A 619 -10.36 35.78 8.52
CA ARG A 619 -9.21 35.55 7.65
C ARG A 619 -9.38 36.25 6.32
N GLN A 620 -8.23 36.55 5.73
CA GLN A 620 -8.11 37.14 4.41
C GLN A 620 -7.06 36.35 3.61
N ARG A 621 -7.36 36.04 2.34
CA ARG A 621 -6.47 35.26 1.48
C ARG A 621 -6.39 35.79 0.06
N ASN A 622 -5.17 35.95 -0.42
CA ASN A 622 -4.84 36.09 -1.84
C ASN A 622 -3.54 35.33 -2.11
N GLU A 623 -3.66 34.11 -2.63
CA GLU A 623 -2.54 33.18 -2.82
C GLU A 623 -2.63 32.43 -4.15
N MET A 624 -1.45 32.08 -4.67
CA MET A 624 -1.26 31.06 -5.70
C MET A 624 -0.55 29.82 -5.13
N LYS A 625 -0.59 28.71 -5.87
CA LYS A 625 0.04 27.45 -5.47
C LYS A 625 0.53 26.64 -6.67
N SER A 626 1.45 25.70 -6.48
CA SER A 626 1.80 24.72 -7.50
C SER A 626 0.62 23.78 -7.82
N GLN A 627 0.49 23.37 -9.08
CA GLN A 627 -0.49 22.36 -9.51
C GLN A 627 -0.07 20.96 -9.09
N THR A 628 -1.04 20.10 -8.84
CA THR A 628 -0.83 18.73 -8.32
C THR A 628 -1.43 17.65 -9.21
N ASN A 629 -1.70 17.95 -10.47
CA ASN A 629 -2.00 16.88 -11.42
C ASN A 629 -0.68 16.25 -11.89
N TYR A 630 -0.77 15.05 -12.45
CA TYR A 630 0.36 14.23 -12.84
C TYR A 630 1.46 14.98 -13.62
N ASN A 631 1.07 15.92 -14.50
CA ASN A 631 2.02 16.66 -15.33
C ASN A 631 2.87 17.69 -14.54
N TRP A 632 2.45 18.05 -13.33
CA TRP A 632 3.05 19.12 -12.53
C TRP A 632 3.58 18.66 -11.17
N HIS A 633 3.58 17.36 -10.88
CA HIS A 633 4.17 16.83 -9.64
C HIS A 633 5.63 17.27 -9.44
N LYS A 634 6.37 17.44 -10.54
CA LYS A 634 7.74 17.97 -10.58
C LYS A 634 7.94 19.42 -10.07
N LEU A 635 6.86 20.12 -9.74
CA LEU A 635 6.89 21.46 -9.11
C LEU A 635 6.52 21.41 -7.62
N ASN A 636 6.34 20.21 -7.06
CA ASN A 636 5.98 19.96 -5.67
C ASN A 636 7.06 19.11 -5.01
N GLY A 637 7.13 19.10 -3.68
CA GLY A 637 7.99 18.18 -2.95
C GLY A 637 7.39 16.79 -2.85
N ASN A 638 8.10 15.76 -3.29
CA ASN A 638 7.70 14.36 -3.28
C ASN A 638 8.59 13.53 -2.33
N TRP A 639 8.08 12.41 -1.83
CA TRP A 639 8.77 11.64 -0.80
C TRP A 639 10.18 11.21 -1.23
N ASN A 640 11.14 11.42 -0.33
CA ASN A 640 12.57 11.12 -0.43
C ASN A 640 13.33 11.84 -1.53
N GLU A 641 12.75 12.80 -2.23
CA GLU A 641 13.47 13.63 -3.21
C GLU A 641 14.07 14.89 -2.57
N TRP A 642 15.03 15.48 -3.27
CA TRP A 642 15.57 16.79 -2.95
C TRP A 642 15.00 17.85 -3.88
N GLN A 643 14.56 18.98 -3.34
CA GLN A 643 14.08 20.11 -4.12
C GLN A 643 14.82 21.38 -3.73
N ARG A 644 15.13 22.21 -4.73
CA ARG A 644 15.48 23.60 -4.54
C ARG A 644 14.43 24.51 -5.12
N LEU A 645 14.09 25.54 -4.36
CA LEU A 645 13.15 26.57 -4.75
C LEU A 645 13.83 27.93 -4.63
N GLU A 646 13.80 28.68 -5.72
CA GLU A 646 14.23 30.07 -5.79
C GLU A 646 13.05 30.96 -6.17
N TRP A 647 12.94 32.12 -5.53
CA TRP A 647 11.95 33.14 -5.87
C TRP A 647 12.31 34.46 -5.17
N LYS A 648 11.64 35.54 -5.56
CA LYS A 648 11.83 36.86 -4.97
C LYS A 648 10.51 37.41 -4.45
N PHE A 649 10.58 38.19 -3.37
CA PHE A 649 9.45 39.00 -2.94
C PHE A 649 9.85 40.39 -2.47
N ARG A 650 8.88 41.29 -2.47
CA ARG A 650 8.97 42.63 -1.88
C ARG A 650 7.63 42.99 -1.24
N ILE A 651 7.70 43.62 -0.07
CA ILE A 651 6.55 44.14 0.67
C ILE A 651 6.64 45.67 0.75
N SER A 652 5.49 46.34 0.87
CA SER A 652 5.44 47.81 0.99
C SER A 652 6.05 48.32 2.29
N LYS A 653 6.40 49.61 2.27
CA LYS A 653 6.71 50.39 3.46
C LYS A 653 5.56 50.36 4.47
N ASP A 654 5.92 50.33 5.74
CA ASP A 654 4.98 50.32 6.86
C ASP A 654 4.00 49.14 6.80
N PHE A 655 4.41 48.00 6.23
CA PHE A 655 3.61 46.79 6.16
C PHE A 655 3.05 46.47 7.55
N ARG A 656 1.79 46.05 7.62
CA ARG A 656 1.11 45.70 8.87
C ARG A 656 0.91 44.19 8.99
N PRO A 657 1.80 43.50 9.74
CA PRO A 657 1.57 42.12 10.11
C PRO A 657 0.34 41.94 11.00
N SER A 658 -0.18 40.72 11.06
CA SER A 658 -1.19 40.32 12.04
C SER A 658 -0.53 39.94 13.36
N THR A 659 -1.25 40.15 14.47
CA THR A 659 -0.85 39.69 15.82
C THR A 659 -0.94 38.16 15.97
N SER A 660 -1.71 37.50 15.10
CA SER A 660 -1.88 36.05 15.05
C SER A 660 -0.99 35.41 13.98
N PHE A 661 -1.48 35.21 12.76
CA PHE A 661 -0.67 34.70 11.65
C PHE A 661 -0.81 35.59 10.42
N CYS A 662 0.28 35.73 9.66
CA CYS A 662 0.33 36.39 8.37
C CYS A 662 1.43 35.70 7.53
N HIS A 663 1.03 34.75 6.68
CA HIS A 663 1.94 33.98 5.85
C HIS A 663 2.17 34.70 4.51
N LEU A 664 3.43 34.70 4.04
CA LEU A 664 3.83 35.14 2.69
C LEU A 664 4.14 33.94 1.77
N HIS A 665 4.62 32.84 2.38
CA HIS A 665 4.92 31.58 1.70
C HIS A 665 4.63 30.39 2.60
N GLN A 666 4.21 29.28 2.00
CA GLN A 666 3.95 28.01 2.69
C GLN A 666 4.41 26.81 1.87
N LEU A 667 5.03 25.83 2.54
CA LEU A 667 5.13 24.45 2.06
C LEU A 667 3.98 23.65 2.68
N LYS A 668 3.05 23.14 1.87
CA LYS A 668 1.81 22.55 2.39
C LYS A 668 1.38 21.32 1.62
N ALA A 669 1.17 20.21 2.33
CA ALA A 669 0.60 18.99 1.77
C ALA A 669 -0.77 19.26 1.12
N GLN A 670 -1.04 18.58 0.00
CA GLN A 670 -2.36 18.58 -0.61
C GLN A 670 -3.30 17.58 0.10
N GLU A 671 -2.83 16.35 0.28
CA GLU A 671 -3.59 15.23 0.86
C GLU A 671 -2.99 14.81 2.21
N GLY A 672 -3.58 13.78 2.82
CA GLY A 672 -3.17 13.26 4.12
C GLY A 672 -3.42 14.27 5.24
N ASN A 673 -2.48 14.35 6.18
CA ASN A 673 -2.51 15.31 7.28
C ASN A 673 -2.19 16.74 6.80
N ASN A 674 -3.13 17.38 6.11
CA ASN A 674 -2.94 18.64 5.37
C ASN A 674 -3.40 19.91 6.12
N GLY A 675 -3.68 19.81 7.42
CA GLY A 675 -4.22 20.94 8.20
C GLY A 675 -3.29 22.15 8.22
N ALA A 676 -2.09 21.96 8.79
CA ALA A 676 -1.07 22.99 8.94
C ALA A 676 0.03 22.87 7.85
N PRO A 677 0.61 23.98 7.39
CA PRO A 677 1.80 23.96 6.53
C PRO A 677 3.01 23.37 7.26
N LEU A 678 3.93 22.72 6.54
CA LEU A 678 5.18 22.21 7.07
C LEU A 678 6.16 23.32 7.41
N ILE A 679 6.34 24.26 6.47
CA ILE A 679 7.19 25.44 6.61
C ILE A 679 6.36 26.67 6.22
N THR A 680 6.54 27.77 6.94
CA THR A 680 6.02 29.08 6.53
C THR A 680 7.09 30.17 6.67
N ILE A 681 7.07 31.13 5.75
CA ILE A 681 7.68 32.45 5.94
C ILE A 681 6.54 33.39 6.32
N SER A 682 6.59 33.94 7.53
CA SER A 682 5.47 34.68 8.12
C SER A 682 5.93 36.02 8.64
N THR A 683 5.11 37.06 8.46
CA THR A 683 5.26 38.31 9.18
C THR A 683 4.46 38.27 10.48
N ARG A 684 4.95 38.95 11.52
CA ARG A 684 4.27 39.05 12.82
C ARG A 684 4.54 40.37 13.51
N CYS A 685 3.63 40.77 14.38
CA CYS A 685 3.82 41.86 15.35
C CYS A 685 3.27 41.44 16.71
N ASP A 686 3.67 42.15 17.75
CA ASP A 686 3.13 41.97 19.09
C ASP A 686 1.75 42.63 19.21
N LYS A 687 1.03 42.38 20.32
CA LYS A 687 -0.38 42.80 20.48
C LYS A 687 -0.58 44.32 20.39
N ASP A 688 0.43 45.09 20.76
CA ASP A 688 0.46 46.55 20.67
C ASP A 688 0.89 47.07 19.28
N GLY A 689 1.18 46.16 18.34
CA GLY A 689 1.64 46.45 16.99
C GLY A 689 3.14 46.73 16.86
N ASN A 690 3.90 46.62 17.96
CA ASN A 690 5.36 46.75 17.98
C ASN A 690 6.04 45.43 17.59
N ASN A 691 7.38 45.43 17.54
CA ASN A 691 8.20 44.25 17.20
C ASN A 691 7.75 43.56 15.89
N LYS A 692 7.59 44.37 14.84
CA LYS A 692 7.29 43.88 13.50
C LYS A 692 8.48 43.06 13.01
N ARG A 693 8.23 41.81 12.65
CA ARG A 693 9.28 40.85 12.30
C ARG A 693 8.85 39.84 11.25
N VAL A 694 9.84 39.21 10.64
CA VAL A 694 9.69 37.98 9.84
C VAL A 694 10.12 36.78 10.68
N GLN A 695 9.37 35.68 10.57
CA GLN A 695 9.59 34.40 11.24
C GLN A 695 9.52 33.26 10.24
N ILE A 696 10.31 32.22 10.48
CA ILE A 696 10.22 30.95 9.77
C ILE A 696 9.74 29.90 10.77
N ILE A 697 8.64 29.23 10.46
CA ILE A 697 7.95 28.31 11.40
C ILE A 697 7.88 26.92 10.77
N HIS A 698 8.32 25.92 11.53
CA HIS A 698 8.21 24.50 11.19
C HIS A 698 7.13 23.80 12.02
N THR A 699 6.21 23.13 11.34
CA THR A 699 5.20 22.24 11.93
C THR A 699 5.30 20.88 11.26
N GLY A 700 5.90 19.89 11.93
CA GLY A 700 5.98 18.50 11.43
C GLY A 700 4.61 17.81 11.42
N ASP A 701 4.56 16.53 11.04
CA ASP A 701 3.33 15.74 10.94
C ASP A 701 2.47 15.84 12.21
N ASN A 702 3.07 15.76 13.39
CA ASN A 702 2.36 15.90 14.65
C ASN A 702 3.11 16.80 15.64
N LYS A 703 2.52 17.01 16.82
CA LYS A 703 3.08 17.88 17.86
C LYS A 703 4.48 17.46 18.29
N LYS A 704 4.81 16.15 18.27
CA LYS A 704 6.13 15.66 18.68
C LYS A 704 7.22 15.93 17.64
N SER A 705 6.86 15.92 16.35
CA SER A 705 7.81 16.21 15.26
C SER A 705 7.89 17.70 14.89
N SER A 706 7.02 18.54 15.45
CA SER A 706 7.04 19.99 15.23
C SER A 706 8.18 20.68 16.00
N LYS A 707 8.91 21.57 15.31
CA LYS A 707 10.01 22.36 15.91
C LYS A 707 9.60 23.79 16.28
N GLY A 708 8.42 24.26 15.85
CA GLY A 708 7.92 25.59 16.18
C GLY A 708 8.61 26.69 15.36
N VAL A 709 8.84 27.86 15.97
CA VAL A 709 9.58 28.95 15.32
C VAL A 709 11.05 28.56 15.25
N ILE A 710 11.57 28.34 14.04
CA ILE A 710 12.96 27.91 13.80
C ILE A 710 13.88 29.09 13.46
N ILE A 711 13.32 30.20 12.99
CA ILE A 711 14.00 31.49 12.84
C ILE A 711 13.04 32.58 13.30
N ASP A 712 13.49 33.46 14.19
CA ASP A 712 12.66 34.49 14.81
C ASP A 712 13.33 35.87 14.75
N ASN A 713 12.56 36.92 15.03
CA ASN A 713 13.00 38.29 15.27
C ASN A 713 13.84 38.90 14.14
N LEU A 714 13.60 38.52 12.88
CA LEU A 714 14.16 39.22 11.74
C LEU A 714 13.43 40.56 11.61
N PRO A 715 14.10 41.72 11.78
CA PRO A 715 13.40 43.02 11.78
C PRO A 715 12.66 43.25 10.47
N LEU A 716 11.37 43.57 10.51
CA LEU A 716 10.59 43.77 9.28
C LEU A 716 11.15 44.92 8.43
N SER A 717 11.78 45.92 9.06
CA SER A 717 12.45 47.03 8.39
C SER A 717 13.57 46.61 7.44
N ASP A 718 14.13 45.40 7.58
CA ASP A 718 15.11 44.87 6.62
C ASP A 718 14.46 44.38 5.32
N PHE A 719 13.14 44.25 5.28
CA PHE A 719 12.34 43.70 4.17
C PHE A 719 11.42 44.73 3.49
N GLU A 720 11.07 45.81 4.19
CA GLU A 720 10.17 46.86 3.69
C GLU A 720 10.82 47.64 2.54
N GLU A 721 10.11 47.72 1.40
CA GLU A 721 10.59 48.34 0.15
C GLU A 721 11.82 47.67 -0.49
N GLU A 722 12.20 46.48 -0.02
CA GLU A 722 13.39 45.77 -0.47
C GLU A 722 13.01 44.49 -1.20
N TRP A 723 13.71 44.22 -2.31
CA TRP A 723 13.61 42.91 -2.96
C TRP A 723 14.47 41.89 -2.22
N ILE A 724 13.84 40.79 -1.82
CA ILE A 724 14.48 39.69 -1.11
C ILE A 724 14.53 38.47 -2.02
N GLN A 725 15.74 38.00 -2.32
CA GLN A 725 15.96 36.69 -2.93
C GLN A 725 15.83 35.61 -1.86
N VAL A 726 14.94 34.64 -2.12
CA VAL A 726 14.71 33.46 -1.30
C VAL A 726 15.30 32.26 -2.02
N GLU A 727 16.13 31.50 -1.32
CA GLU A 727 16.65 30.21 -1.77
C GLU A 727 16.36 29.19 -0.67
N THR A 728 15.63 28.13 -0.98
CA THR A 728 15.38 27.03 -0.05
C THR A 728 15.76 25.70 -0.67
N GLU A 729 16.32 24.79 0.15
CA GLU A 729 16.63 23.41 -0.22
C GLU A 729 15.96 22.46 0.77
N MET A 730 15.23 21.47 0.26
CA MET A 730 14.41 20.55 1.05
C MET A 730 14.74 19.10 0.68
N HIS A 731 14.99 18.25 1.67
CA HIS A 731 14.89 16.79 1.53
C HIS A 731 13.60 16.30 2.17
N TYR A 732 12.65 15.86 1.37
CA TYR A 732 11.29 15.55 1.82
C TYR A 732 11.20 14.16 2.44
N THR A 733 11.54 14.06 3.73
CA THR A 733 11.31 12.85 4.55
C THR A 733 10.90 13.23 5.97
N HIS A 734 10.54 12.23 6.79
CA HIS A 734 10.33 12.43 8.22
C HIS A 734 11.60 12.83 9.00
N HIS A 735 12.77 12.57 8.45
CA HIS A 735 14.08 12.92 9.00
C HIS A 735 14.87 13.73 7.96
N GLY A 736 14.23 14.78 7.43
CA GLY A 736 14.70 15.55 6.29
C GLY A 736 15.72 16.63 6.62
N VAL A 737 15.95 17.48 5.62
CA VAL A 737 16.81 18.65 5.68
C VAL A 737 16.06 19.85 5.13
N PHE A 738 16.12 20.99 5.84
CA PHE A 738 15.63 22.28 5.36
C PHE A 738 16.76 23.29 5.42
N ARG A 739 17.13 23.87 4.28
CA ARG A 739 18.05 25.01 4.20
C ARG A 739 17.31 26.21 3.68
N ILE A 740 17.64 27.38 4.22
CA ILE A 740 17.08 28.65 3.75
C ILE A 740 18.15 29.72 3.76
N LYS A 741 18.19 30.50 2.69
CA LYS A 741 18.97 31.72 2.55
C LYS A 741 18.08 32.85 2.05
N LEU A 742 18.13 33.97 2.75
CA LEU A 742 17.43 35.21 2.40
C LEU A 742 18.48 36.30 2.17
N THR A 743 18.48 36.88 0.97
CA THR A 743 19.43 37.93 0.59
C THR A 743 18.68 39.17 0.14
N ARG A 744 18.96 40.31 0.76
CA ARG A 744 18.47 41.61 0.28
C ARG A 744 19.25 42.02 -0.96
N ILE A 745 18.54 42.33 -2.04
CA ILE A 745 19.17 42.54 -3.37
C ILE A 745 19.90 43.88 -3.46
N SER A 746 19.39 44.92 -2.80
CA SER A 746 19.93 46.29 -2.92
C SER A 746 21.38 46.44 -2.45
N ASP A 747 21.77 45.70 -1.41
CA ASP A 747 23.10 45.76 -0.78
C ASP A 747 23.79 44.39 -0.63
N GLY A 748 23.14 43.31 -1.05
CA GLY A 748 23.66 41.95 -0.89
C GLY A 748 23.65 41.44 0.55
N LYS A 749 22.97 42.12 1.49
CA LYS A 749 22.94 41.70 2.89
C LYS A 749 22.26 40.34 3.03
N ILE A 750 22.98 39.38 3.61
CA ILE A 750 22.42 38.08 4.00
C ILE A 750 21.61 38.28 5.28
N LEU A 751 20.28 38.21 5.15
CA LEU A 751 19.34 38.31 6.28
C LEU A 751 19.22 36.98 7.01
N VAL A 752 19.32 35.87 6.26
CA VAL A 752 19.28 34.50 6.79
C VAL A 752 20.21 33.62 5.96
N ASN A 753 20.95 32.73 6.62
CA ASN A 753 21.63 31.60 6.00
C ASN A 753 21.72 30.47 7.04
N GLN A 754 20.74 29.57 7.05
CA GLN A 754 20.63 28.51 8.07
C GLN A 754 20.24 27.17 7.46
N SER A 755 20.66 26.09 8.12
CA SER A 755 20.38 24.71 7.75
C SER A 755 19.90 23.94 8.98
N PHE A 756 18.85 23.16 8.78
CA PHE A 756 18.23 22.32 9.81
C PHE A 756 18.21 20.88 9.32
N SER A 757 18.87 19.98 10.04
CA SER A 757 18.79 18.55 9.82
C SER A 757 17.75 17.92 10.75
N ASP A 758 17.39 16.67 10.44
CA ASP A 758 16.42 15.88 11.22
C ASP A 758 15.12 16.66 11.43
N ILE A 759 14.60 17.23 10.34
CA ILE A 759 13.40 18.05 10.33
C ILE A 759 12.31 17.33 9.53
N ASP A 760 11.14 17.17 10.14
CA ASP A 760 10.03 16.42 9.56
C ASP A 760 9.34 17.22 8.47
N LEU A 761 9.75 16.99 7.22
CA LEU A 761 9.21 17.67 6.04
C LEU A 761 8.17 16.83 5.31
N TRP A 762 7.52 15.89 5.99
CA TRP A 762 6.47 15.10 5.37
C TRP A 762 5.19 15.05 6.21
N ARG A 763 4.08 14.78 5.53
CA ARG A 763 2.77 14.56 6.16
C ARG A 763 2.35 13.14 5.85
N LYS A 764 1.98 12.39 6.88
CA LYS A 764 1.50 11.02 6.69
C LYS A 764 0.34 11.00 5.69
N GLY A 765 0.42 10.10 4.70
CA GLY A 765 -0.57 9.94 3.63
C GLY A 765 -0.57 11.03 2.56
N ALA A 766 0.38 11.97 2.59
CA ALA A 766 0.54 12.93 1.49
C ALA A 766 1.20 12.26 0.28
N THR A 767 0.81 12.67 -0.92
CA THR A 767 1.51 12.33 -2.17
C THR A 767 2.57 13.38 -2.53
N ASN A 768 2.30 14.64 -2.18
CA ASN A 768 3.15 15.79 -2.49
C ASN A 768 2.96 16.95 -1.51
N ILE A 769 3.97 17.83 -1.44
CA ILE A 769 4.01 19.08 -0.68
C ILE A 769 4.03 20.25 -1.67
N ARG A 770 2.97 21.06 -1.67
CA ARG A 770 2.84 22.21 -2.57
C ARG A 770 3.62 23.41 -2.09
N ASN A 771 4.09 24.19 -3.07
CA ASN A 771 4.59 25.54 -2.90
C ASN A 771 3.41 26.52 -2.98
N LYS A 772 3.20 27.36 -1.97
CA LYS A 772 2.17 28.43 -1.98
C LYS A 772 2.79 29.79 -1.71
N PHE A 773 2.28 30.82 -2.38
CA PHE A 773 2.78 32.19 -2.30
C PHE A 773 1.62 33.18 -2.28
N GLY A 774 1.74 34.25 -1.50
CA GLY A 774 0.71 35.26 -1.35
C GLY A 774 0.45 35.58 0.12
N ILE A 775 -0.47 36.51 0.38
CA ILE A 775 -0.83 36.87 1.75
C ILE A 775 -2.00 36.00 2.20
N TYR A 776 -1.77 35.22 3.26
CA TYR A 776 -2.83 34.57 4.02
C TYR A 776 -2.68 34.94 5.50
N ARG A 777 -3.63 35.74 6.01
CA ARG A 777 -3.52 36.34 7.34
C ARG A 777 -4.83 36.28 8.13
N SER A 778 -4.68 36.35 9.44
CA SER A 778 -5.79 36.58 10.37
C SER A 778 -6.12 38.08 10.44
N LEU A 779 -7.41 38.38 10.50
CA LEU A 779 -7.94 39.72 10.74
C LEU A 779 -8.07 40.06 12.24
N GLY A 780 -7.54 39.21 13.13
CA GLY A 780 -7.55 39.38 14.60
C GLY A 780 -8.85 38.96 15.27
N ARG A 781 -9.99 39.11 14.59
CA ARG A 781 -11.31 38.64 15.04
C ARG A 781 -12.18 38.24 13.86
N LYS A 782 -13.24 37.48 14.13
CA LYS A 782 -14.30 37.22 13.16
C LYS A 782 -15.12 38.50 12.92
N MET A 783 -15.39 38.83 11.66
CA MET A 783 -16.30 39.92 11.31
C MET A 783 -17.74 39.53 11.69
N LYS A 784 -18.55 40.48 12.16
CA LYS A 784 -19.96 40.28 12.55
C LYS A 784 -20.94 40.83 11.52
N SER A 785 -20.50 41.81 10.75
CA SER A 785 -21.25 42.42 9.65
C SER A 785 -20.33 42.71 8.46
N SER A 786 -20.90 43.01 7.30
CA SER A 786 -20.14 43.38 6.08
C SER A 786 -19.45 44.75 6.18
N SER A 787 -19.89 45.62 7.09
CA SER A 787 -19.26 46.91 7.36
C SER A 787 -18.17 46.83 8.43
N ASP A 788 -18.00 45.69 9.10
CA ASP A 788 -16.92 45.52 10.07
C ASP A 788 -15.54 45.68 9.41
N ARG A 789 -14.60 46.25 10.16
CA ARG A 789 -13.18 46.31 9.80
C ARG A 789 -12.30 45.78 10.93
N PRO A 790 -11.08 45.28 10.62
CA PRO A 790 -10.11 44.94 11.65
C PRO A 790 -9.79 46.14 12.54
N ASP A 791 -9.72 45.91 13.84
CA ASP A 791 -9.42 46.92 14.87
C ASP A 791 -7.93 46.91 15.29
N ASN A 792 -7.12 46.05 14.68
CA ASN A 792 -5.68 45.90 14.91
C ASN A 792 -4.81 46.69 13.92
N GLY A 793 -5.43 47.60 13.15
CA GLY A 793 -4.74 48.46 12.20
C GLY A 793 -4.26 47.76 10.92
N ILE A 794 -4.71 46.53 10.66
CA ILE A 794 -4.56 45.90 9.33
C ILE A 794 -5.15 46.84 8.26
N LYS A 795 -4.42 46.98 7.16
CA LYS A 795 -4.72 47.86 6.03
C LYS A 795 -4.53 47.12 4.71
N ASP A 796 -4.76 47.82 3.60
CA ASP A 796 -4.39 47.33 2.28
C ASP A 796 -2.89 47.00 2.25
N GLU A 797 -2.56 45.84 1.71
CA GLU A 797 -1.17 45.42 1.56
C GLU A 797 -0.95 44.81 0.19
N ASN A 798 0.28 44.93 -0.29
CA ASN A 798 0.73 44.25 -1.48
C ASN A 798 1.89 43.30 -1.19
N LEU A 799 1.99 42.27 -2.02
CA LEU A 799 3.12 41.36 -2.07
C LEU A 799 3.54 41.23 -3.53
N GLN A 800 4.71 41.79 -3.84
CA GLN A 800 5.31 41.65 -5.16
C GLN A 800 6.12 40.36 -5.23
N LEU A 801 6.05 39.66 -6.37
CA LEU A 801 6.57 38.30 -6.55
C LEU A 801 7.24 38.14 -7.92
N ALA A 802 8.41 37.51 -7.96
CA ALA A 802 9.18 37.30 -9.19
C ALA A 802 10.10 36.05 -9.16
N ASP A 803 10.59 35.63 -10.33
CA ASP A 803 11.66 34.65 -10.55
C ASP A 803 11.48 33.28 -9.88
N PHE A 804 10.29 32.68 -10.00
CA PHE A 804 10.05 31.34 -9.47
C PHE A 804 10.85 30.31 -10.26
N LYS A 805 11.67 29.51 -9.58
CA LYS A 805 12.41 28.38 -10.17
C LYS A 805 12.39 27.20 -9.23
N VAL A 806 12.09 26.03 -9.76
CA VAL A 806 12.10 24.76 -9.05
C VAL A 806 13.10 23.83 -9.72
N TYR A 807 13.98 23.26 -8.90
CA TYR A 807 14.94 22.24 -9.31
C TYR A 807 14.77 21.01 -8.44
N GLU A 808 15.05 19.84 -8.99
CA GLU A 808 15.01 18.58 -8.25
C GLU A 808 16.32 17.81 -8.42
N ALA A 809 16.72 17.11 -7.36
CA ALA A 809 17.72 16.07 -7.40
C ALA A 809 17.11 14.77 -6.87
N PHE A 810 17.48 13.65 -7.49
CA PHE A 810 16.91 12.33 -7.19
C PHE A 810 15.37 12.29 -7.34
N THR A 811 14.85 12.90 -8.41
CA THR A 811 13.41 13.02 -8.72
C THR A 811 12.64 11.71 -8.54
N ASN A 812 11.52 11.80 -7.83
CA ASN A 812 10.55 10.72 -7.77
C ASN A 812 9.58 10.80 -8.96
N PHE A 813 9.83 10.01 -10.02
CA PHE A 813 9.00 10.02 -11.24
C PHE A 813 7.57 9.49 -11.05
N ASN A 814 7.27 8.84 -9.93
CA ASN A 814 5.94 8.34 -9.64
C ASN A 814 5.60 8.56 -8.16
N PRO A 815 5.32 9.80 -7.74
CA PRO A 815 4.96 10.12 -6.37
C PRO A 815 3.72 9.33 -5.96
N GLN A 816 3.77 8.69 -4.80
CA GLN A 816 2.68 7.93 -4.20
C GLN A 816 2.49 8.40 -2.76
N PRO A 817 1.29 8.21 -2.17
CA PRO A 817 1.14 8.36 -0.73
C PRO A 817 2.21 7.58 0.03
N HIS A 818 2.86 8.22 1.00
CA HIS A 818 3.85 7.60 1.87
C HIS A 818 3.32 7.50 3.32
N ASP A 819 3.79 6.47 4.04
CA ASP A 819 3.46 6.04 5.43
C ASP A 819 2.14 5.31 5.70
#